data_AF-A0A958FRB3-F1
#
_entry.id   AF-A0A958FRB3-F1
#
_cell.length_a   1.000
_cell.length_b   1.000
_cell.length_c   1.000
_cell.angle_alpha   90.00
_cell.angle_beta   90.00
_cell.angle_gamma   90.00
#
_symmetry.space_group_name_H-M   'P 1'
#
loop_
_entity.id
_entity.type
_entity.pdbx_description
1 polymer ?
#
loop_
_entity_poly.entity_id
_entity_poly.type
_entity_poly.pdbx_seq_one_letter_code
_entity_poly.pdbx_strand_id
1 'polypeptide(L)'
;MSLIKGFFEHDNYYTVAKIKRILNEKGVTAETHPGIYQTLAQYPELQPFIFYDVIGEQDEPYVSTELKTGLFGVTKETMKKARRVVIAYSQGAKMGIGGHILAGKVNKLVSYLRGIQGLEKLNIDKLESLINRIEKIEKNAAHPLNEVAKTAKTDLFRSHADEEIYPELKRQIWLIQQKAYEAHEAGTMDPLDFEHILRDSESIISLAYTSVISPFPFHNCYSIEDVKSFIDMVRMINPKAVVSVKVSPSVDIEFIAAGLARIAKDNTEEALKDRIDVVRQNTLKLSGDLAEYAKTYGMKIEVWLDGPRGGTGASPNIIKGQMGMHLEYAIPLIHDRLVRDGLRNHVKFIASGGIRTYEDVIKAVALGADGVIWGTMPLVAIGCDRNRNCHDGCSRGIATSNLIMQNLRDVDINSRQMINALLIMQMQVIRALAGLGLKDIRELRGRFDKIQWIGLKERVEFRIRQRRVHSKRKDQVIAKNEREQHQVGQTNCGVAAVIGTHPVPSFVLDEALHAMKNRGMDGVGVGKTLCFTDFPHHYAYRVMVKGRLQLEMEEDVRRRNGKTWTPEEFRKEARTMLLKFRHKLAEKIKTVFLDPYFDYAGETDVRKVRENYKLDANRKERDYREFGNENTDPGDIFRFFVRVKPQILAAFVETDLLVAERYNYIREYFPDVTAKNYHDNDKFMQKAEDLFVFNHSVQLTQTLYQWDALGDDWNAFLKDNEDFRDIFGVLTDDDPFSKKNLDKYGETYLEALLAFVKRYPPMLHKEKFMPRIRKIATVMSCGKNFGVWKTAGREIPWETPAAPNNIIHVRLATGSVVEQMNAHPFAKLHTALTHNGETTNYETLKQRVEQFGLPPLASTDTEVASLKFHLLADELEYPD
;
A
#
# COMPACT_ATOMS: atom_id res chain seq x y z
N MET A 1 -36.77 -21.50 3.06
CA MET A 1 -35.70 -22.54 3.11
C MET A 1 -35.71 -23.36 4.40
N SER A 2 -36.05 -22.80 5.57
CA SER A 2 -36.15 -23.55 6.84
C SER A 2 -37.07 -24.78 6.75
N LEU A 3 -38.21 -24.64 6.06
CA LEU A 3 -39.23 -25.69 5.92
C LEU A 3 -38.76 -26.96 5.20
N ILE A 4 -37.77 -26.85 4.29
CA ILE A 4 -37.29 -27.96 3.45
C ILE A 4 -35.89 -28.45 3.85
N LYS A 5 -35.22 -27.77 4.79
CA LYS A 5 -33.83 -28.05 5.17
C LYS A 5 -33.65 -29.48 5.70
N GLY A 6 -34.62 -29.98 6.46
CA GLY A 6 -34.60 -31.34 7.03
C GLY A 6 -34.97 -32.46 6.04
N PHE A 7 -35.28 -32.15 4.77
CA PHE A 7 -35.69 -33.16 3.80
C PHE A 7 -34.52 -33.78 3.03
N PHE A 8 -33.33 -33.18 3.11
CA PHE A 8 -32.17 -33.57 2.35
C PHE A 8 -30.97 -33.81 3.27
N GLU A 9 -30.22 -34.86 2.99
CA GLU A 9 -29.00 -35.23 3.73
C GLU A 9 -27.79 -34.41 3.29
N HIS A 10 -26.96 -34.02 4.25
CA HIS A 10 -25.69 -33.30 4.03
C HIS A 10 -24.71 -34.13 3.17
N ASP A 11 -24.05 -33.47 2.22
CA ASP A 11 -23.05 -34.02 1.30
C ASP A 11 -23.59 -35.11 0.36
N ASN A 12 -24.89 -35.06 0.05
CA ASN A 12 -25.56 -36.03 -0.82
C ASN A 12 -26.11 -35.39 -2.11
N TYR A 13 -26.14 -36.16 -3.20
CA TYR A 13 -26.60 -35.71 -4.52
C TYR A 13 -28.07 -36.03 -4.78
N TYR A 14 -28.78 -35.06 -5.33
CA TYR A 14 -30.19 -35.16 -5.72
C TYR A 14 -30.40 -34.57 -7.10
N THR A 15 -31.05 -35.31 -7.99
CA THR A 15 -31.52 -34.76 -9.27
C THR A 15 -32.78 -33.92 -9.05
N VAL A 16 -33.11 -33.01 -9.97
CA VAL A 16 -34.36 -32.23 -9.92
C VAL A 16 -35.59 -33.15 -9.77
N ALA A 17 -35.63 -34.28 -10.47
CA ALA A 17 -36.68 -35.28 -10.35
C ALA A 17 -36.77 -35.83 -8.92
N LYS A 18 -35.62 -36.16 -8.30
CA LYS A 18 -35.56 -36.68 -6.93
C LYS A 18 -35.95 -35.62 -5.91
N ILE A 19 -35.57 -34.35 -6.13
CA ILE A 19 -35.98 -33.21 -5.31
C ILE A 19 -37.49 -33.03 -5.35
N LYS A 20 -38.10 -32.98 -6.54
CA LYS A 20 -39.57 -32.87 -6.70
C LYS A 20 -40.30 -34.03 -6.00
N ARG A 21 -39.77 -35.25 -6.11
CA ARG A 21 -40.34 -36.42 -5.44
C ARG A 21 -40.33 -36.26 -3.91
N ILE A 22 -39.18 -35.92 -3.34
CA ILE A 22 -39.02 -35.71 -1.88
C ILE A 22 -39.92 -34.57 -1.39
N LEU A 23 -40.02 -33.47 -2.14
CA LEU A 23 -40.88 -32.35 -1.79
C LEU A 23 -42.37 -32.75 -1.78
N ASN A 24 -42.83 -33.47 -2.81
CA ASN A 24 -44.20 -33.98 -2.86
C ASN A 24 -44.49 -34.96 -1.70
N GLU A 25 -43.57 -35.89 -1.40
CA GLU A 25 -43.69 -36.83 -0.27
C GLU A 25 -43.80 -36.11 1.09
N LYS A 26 -43.30 -34.88 1.20
CA LYS A 26 -43.32 -34.04 2.41
C LYS A 26 -44.40 -32.95 2.39
N GLY A 27 -45.35 -33.00 1.46
CA GLY A 27 -46.48 -32.06 1.38
C GLY A 27 -46.15 -30.70 0.75
N VAL A 28 -44.96 -30.56 0.17
CA VAL A 28 -44.54 -29.37 -0.60
C VAL A 28 -44.82 -29.65 -2.08
N THR A 29 -46.02 -29.28 -2.53
CA THR A 29 -46.50 -29.53 -3.90
C THR A 29 -46.47 -28.26 -4.73
N ALA A 30 -46.67 -28.38 -6.05
CA ALA A 30 -46.78 -27.23 -6.94
C ALA A 30 -47.97 -26.31 -6.59
N GLU A 31 -49.01 -26.86 -5.96
CA GLU A 31 -50.20 -26.11 -5.53
C GLU A 31 -49.95 -25.37 -4.22
N THR A 32 -49.27 -26.00 -3.26
CA THR A 32 -49.02 -25.38 -1.93
C THR A 32 -47.85 -24.39 -1.97
N HIS A 33 -46.82 -24.65 -2.80
CA HIS A 33 -45.60 -23.85 -2.85
C HIS A 33 -45.13 -23.63 -4.30
N PRO A 34 -45.91 -22.92 -5.14
CA PRO A 34 -45.67 -22.78 -6.57
C PRO A 34 -44.30 -22.17 -6.92
N GLY A 35 -43.80 -21.23 -6.12
CA GLY A 35 -42.51 -20.58 -6.36
C GLY A 35 -41.31 -21.55 -6.34
N ILE A 36 -41.38 -22.63 -5.55
CA ILE A 36 -40.33 -23.66 -5.51
C ILE A 36 -40.33 -24.45 -6.82
N TYR A 37 -41.51 -24.86 -7.29
CA TYR A 37 -41.65 -25.63 -8.53
C TYR A 37 -41.34 -24.79 -9.78
N GLN A 38 -41.66 -23.50 -9.77
CA GLN A 38 -41.28 -22.58 -10.84
C GLN A 38 -39.75 -22.42 -10.93
N THR A 39 -39.05 -22.44 -9.79
CA THR A 39 -37.57 -22.43 -9.76
C THR A 39 -37.00 -23.74 -10.27
N LEU A 40 -37.53 -24.88 -9.81
CA LEU A 40 -37.08 -26.21 -10.25
C LEU A 40 -37.32 -26.46 -11.74
N ALA A 41 -38.37 -25.88 -12.32
CA ALA A 41 -38.67 -25.97 -13.75
C ALA A 41 -37.60 -25.30 -14.66
N GLN A 42 -36.74 -24.44 -14.10
CA GLN A 42 -35.64 -23.81 -14.84
C GLN A 42 -34.46 -24.76 -15.11
N TYR A 43 -34.47 -25.95 -14.50
CA TYR A 43 -33.38 -26.92 -14.58
C TYR A 43 -33.87 -28.27 -15.15
N PRO A 44 -33.07 -28.97 -15.98
CA PRO A 44 -33.40 -30.30 -16.48
C PRO A 44 -33.63 -31.32 -15.35
N GLU A 45 -34.55 -32.28 -15.56
CA GLU A 45 -34.94 -33.28 -14.56
C GLU A 45 -33.76 -34.10 -13.98
N LEU A 46 -32.74 -34.36 -14.79
CA LEU A 46 -31.55 -35.14 -14.40
C LEU A 46 -30.41 -34.28 -13.85
N GLN A 47 -30.55 -32.96 -13.78
CA GLN A 47 -29.48 -32.09 -13.29
C GLN A 47 -29.18 -32.40 -11.81
N PRO A 48 -27.94 -32.78 -11.45
CA PRO A 48 -27.58 -33.10 -10.08
C PRO A 48 -27.32 -31.83 -9.27
N PHE A 49 -27.87 -31.80 -8.06
CA PHE A 49 -27.61 -30.82 -7.02
C PHE A 49 -27.02 -31.52 -5.81
N ILE A 50 -25.97 -30.94 -5.22
CA ILE A 50 -25.45 -31.39 -3.94
C ILE A 50 -26.15 -30.60 -2.83
N PHE A 51 -26.73 -31.30 -1.85
CA PHE A 51 -27.25 -30.65 -0.66
C PHE A 51 -26.15 -30.59 0.39
N TYR A 52 -25.85 -29.39 0.88
CA TYR A 52 -24.76 -29.19 1.84
C TYR A 52 -25.23 -28.26 2.95
N ASP A 53 -25.40 -28.80 4.15
CA ASP A 53 -25.70 -27.97 5.32
C ASP A 53 -24.43 -27.24 5.79
N VAL A 54 -24.38 -25.92 5.57
CA VAL A 54 -23.21 -25.08 5.88
C VAL A 54 -23.20 -24.65 7.35
N ILE A 55 -24.37 -24.42 7.96
CA ILE A 55 -24.56 -23.94 9.34
C ILE A 55 -25.83 -24.61 9.91
N GLY A 56 -25.72 -25.41 10.96
CA GLY A 56 -26.85 -26.02 11.68
C GLY A 56 -27.30 -25.20 12.90
N GLU A 57 -28.43 -25.57 13.51
CA GLU A 57 -28.93 -24.90 14.74
C GLU A 57 -27.91 -24.94 15.89
N GLN A 58 -27.11 -26.00 15.99
CA GLN A 58 -26.01 -26.09 16.96
C GLN A 58 -24.85 -25.10 16.71
N ASP A 59 -24.72 -24.57 15.49
CA ASP A 59 -23.62 -23.69 15.10
C ASP A 59 -24.01 -22.21 15.22
N GLU A 60 -25.30 -21.91 15.37
CA GLU A 60 -25.79 -20.55 15.53
C GLU A 60 -25.80 -20.13 17.00
N PRO A 61 -25.46 -18.85 17.29
CA PRO A 61 -25.08 -17.80 16.33
C PRO A 61 -23.56 -17.74 16.04
N TYR A 62 -22.76 -18.73 16.46
CA TYR A 62 -21.29 -18.64 16.45
C TYR A 62 -20.61 -19.81 15.72
N VAL A 63 -20.40 -19.68 14.41
CA VAL A 63 -19.54 -20.61 13.66
C VAL A 63 -18.07 -20.48 14.10
N SER A 64 -17.65 -19.25 14.41
CA SER A 64 -16.30 -18.93 14.88
C SER A 64 -16.36 -17.86 15.98
N THR A 65 -15.56 -18.04 17.03
CA THR A 65 -15.40 -17.05 18.11
C THR A 65 -13.96 -16.51 18.08
N GLU A 66 -13.78 -15.19 17.97
CA GLU A 66 -12.45 -14.55 17.94
C GLU A 66 -12.09 -13.97 19.31
N LEU A 67 -10.98 -14.44 19.88
CA LEU A 67 -10.31 -13.86 21.04
C LEU A 67 -9.32 -12.83 20.52
N LYS A 68 -9.58 -11.56 20.80
CA LYS A 68 -8.65 -10.44 20.59
C LYS A 68 -8.24 -9.81 21.91
N THR A 69 -7.27 -8.90 21.85
CA THR A 69 -6.68 -8.24 23.03
C THR A 69 -7.69 -7.58 23.97
N GLY A 70 -8.83 -7.09 23.45
CA GLY A 70 -9.89 -6.49 24.27
C GLY A 70 -10.89 -7.49 24.87
N LEU A 71 -10.85 -8.77 24.46
CA LEU A 71 -11.77 -9.84 24.89
C LEU A 71 -13.27 -9.49 24.89
N PHE A 72 -13.67 -8.50 24.09
CA PHE A 72 -15.05 -8.04 24.02
C PHE A 72 -15.99 -9.14 23.51
N GLY A 73 -17.07 -9.41 24.24
CA GLY A 73 -18.09 -10.39 23.84
C GLY A 73 -17.61 -11.85 23.88
N VAL A 74 -16.43 -12.13 24.46
CA VAL A 74 -15.92 -13.49 24.63
C VAL A 74 -16.45 -14.06 25.94
N THR A 75 -17.19 -15.17 25.88
CA THR A 75 -17.67 -15.88 27.08
C THR A 75 -17.40 -17.38 26.95
N LYS A 76 -17.53 -18.11 28.06
CA LYS A 76 -17.45 -19.58 28.04
C LYS A 76 -18.47 -20.19 27.07
N GLU A 77 -19.66 -19.61 26.98
CA GLU A 77 -20.73 -20.10 26.11
C GLU A 77 -20.43 -19.83 24.62
N THR A 78 -19.86 -18.67 24.26
CA THR A 78 -19.47 -18.42 22.86
C THR A 78 -18.34 -19.34 22.41
N MET A 79 -17.44 -19.74 23.31
CA MET A 79 -16.39 -20.72 23.02
C MET A 79 -16.92 -22.16 22.93
N LYS A 80 -17.85 -22.58 23.80
CA LYS A 80 -18.46 -23.92 23.76
C LYS A 80 -19.23 -24.19 22.47
N LYS A 81 -19.92 -23.17 21.93
CA LYS A 81 -20.74 -23.30 20.71
C LYS A 81 -19.92 -23.19 19.41
N ALA A 82 -18.72 -22.63 19.46
CA ALA A 82 -17.93 -22.38 18.25
C ALA A 82 -17.29 -23.65 17.67
N ARG A 83 -17.41 -23.83 16.34
CA ARG A 83 -16.62 -24.83 15.60
C ARG A 83 -15.14 -24.47 15.55
N ARG A 84 -14.86 -23.16 15.52
CA ARG A 84 -13.50 -22.61 15.48
C ARG A 84 -13.33 -21.50 16.51
N VAL A 85 -12.23 -21.53 17.25
CA VAL A 85 -11.85 -20.46 18.15
C VAL A 85 -10.57 -19.82 17.62
N VAL A 86 -10.63 -18.53 17.31
CA VAL A 86 -9.53 -17.78 16.70
C VAL A 86 -8.85 -16.94 17.76
N ILE A 87 -7.60 -17.24 18.11
CA ILE A 87 -6.76 -16.41 18.96
C ILE A 87 -6.02 -15.43 18.05
N ALA A 88 -6.47 -14.17 18.01
CA ALA A 88 -5.97 -13.17 17.08
C ALA A 88 -5.00 -12.18 17.74
N TYR A 89 -3.71 -12.51 17.65
CA TYR A 89 -2.61 -11.66 18.12
C TYR A 89 -2.38 -10.44 17.24
N SER A 90 -2.66 -10.56 15.95
CA SER A 90 -2.38 -9.50 14.99
C SER A 90 -3.33 -9.54 13.80
N GLN A 91 -3.40 -8.42 13.12
CA GLN A 91 -4.11 -8.25 11.85
C GLN A 91 -3.18 -7.53 10.88
N GLY A 92 -3.09 -8.02 9.65
CA GLY A 92 -2.13 -7.49 8.68
C GLY A 92 -2.37 -6.03 8.32
N ALA A 93 -3.62 -5.56 8.40
CA ALA A 93 -3.94 -4.15 8.19
C ALA A 93 -3.37 -3.21 9.28
N LYS A 94 -3.03 -3.73 10.46
CA LYS A 94 -2.53 -2.95 11.58
C LYS A 94 -1.75 -3.79 12.58
N MET A 95 -0.55 -4.18 12.16
CA MET A 95 0.38 -4.87 13.04
C MET A 95 0.81 -3.98 14.19
N GLY A 96 0.93 -4.56 15.38
CA GLY A 96 1.45 -3.83 16.54
C GLY A 96 0.44 -2.94 17.27
N ILE A 97 -0.85 -2.97 16.91
CA ILE A 97 -1.90 -2.24 17.63
C ILE A 97 -3.21 -3.03 17.71
N GLY A 98 -4.07 -2.67 18.67
CA GLY A 98 -5.35 -3.33 18.92
C GLY A 98 -6.49 -3.00 17.95
N GLY A 99 -7.63 -3.66 18.14
CA GLY A 99 -8.89 -3.37 17.44
C GLY A 99 -9.40 -1.96 17.73
N HIS A 100 -9.99 -1.29 16.74
CA HIS A 100 -10.53 0.07 16.88
C HIS A 100 -11.98 0.04 16.41
N ILE A 101 -12.88 0.65 17.18
CA ILE A 101 -14.21 1.04 16.73
C ILE A 101 -14.47 2.45 17.25
N LEU A 102 -14.82 3.36 16.35
CA LEU A 102 -15.03 4.76 16.69
C LEU A 102 -16.37 4.95 17.41
N ALA A 103 -16.44 5.96 18.27
CA ALA A 103 -17.62 6.33 19.06
C ALA A 103 -18.92 6.32 18.25
N GLY A 104 -18.91 6.90 17.04
CA GLY A 104 -20.10 6.96 16.18
C GLY A 104 -20.67 5.61 15.75
N LYS A 105 -19.93 4.51 15.92
CA LYS A 105 -20.36 3.14 15.63
C LYS A 105 -20.69 2.31 16.86
N VAL A 106 -20.45 2.83 18.05
CA VAL A 106 -20.84 2.17 19.29
C VAL A 106 -22.25 2.65 19.61
N ASN A 107 -23.24 1.77 19.45
CA ASN A 107 -24.62 2.00 19.85
C ASN A 107 -24.97 1.09 21.02
N LYS A 108 -26.21 1.14 21.52
CA LYS A 108 -26.67 0.37 22.69
C LYS A 108 -26.42 -1.13 22.54
N LEU A 109 -26.73 -1.67 21.37
CA LEU A 109 -26.49 -3.07 21.06
C LEU A 109 -24.99 -3.42 21.05
N VAL A 110 -24.17 -2.62 20.38
CA VAL A 110 -22.71 -2.83 20.32
C VAL A 110 -22.09 -2.75 21.71
N SER A 111 -22.53 -1.80 22.54
CA SER A 111 -22.07 -1.63 23.92
C SER A 111 -22.43 -2.84 24.79
N TYR A 112 -23.69 -3.28 24.71
CA TYR A 112 -24.19 -4.46 25.41
C TYR A 112 -23.42 -5.72 25.03
N LEU A 113 -23.25 -5.99 23.72
CA LEU A 113 -22.51 -7.15 23.22
C LEU A 113 -21.04 -7.14 23.62
N ARG A 114 -20.45 -5.96 23.85
CA ARG A 114 -19.05 -5.81 24.26
C ARG A 114 -18.88 -5.72 25.78
N GLY A 115 -19.96 -5.70 26.56
CA GLY A 115 -19.90 -5.49 28.02
C GLY A 115 -19.35 -4.11 28.40
N ILE A 116 -19.56 -3.10 27.56
CA ILE A 116 -19.09 -1.73 27.80
C ILE A 116 -20.28 -0.91 28.31
N GLN A 117 -20.08 -0.12 29.36
CA GLN A 117 -21.07 0.84 29.83
C GLN A 117 -20.92 2.14 29.02
N GLY A 118 -22.00 2.58 28.38
CA GLY A 118 -22.03 3.91 27.76
C GLY A 118 -22.15 4.99 28.84
N LEU A 119 -21.58 6.17 28.60
CA LEU A 119 -21.80 7.32 29.48
C LEU A 119 -23.19 7.85 29.19
N GLU A 120 -24.06 7.77 30.20
CA GLU A 120 -25.42 8.23 30.08
C GLU A 120 -25.46 9.75 30.16
N LYS A 121 -26.14 10.38 29.19
CA LYS A 121 -26.40 11.80 29.13
C LYS A 121 -27.89 12.04 29.04
N LEU A 122 -28.40 12.86 29.95
CA LEU A 122 -29.79 13.25 29.97
C LEU A 122 -30.06 14.28 28.87
N ASN A 123 -31.08 14.03 28.06
CA ASN A 123 -31.58 14.97 27.07
C ASN A 123 -32.77 15.71 27.67
N ILE A 124 -32.52 16.94 28.15
CA ILE A 124 -33.51 17.76 28.85
C ILE A 124 -34.71 18.07 27.95
N ASP A 125 -34.49 18.48 26.70
CA ASP A 125 -35.56 18.80 25.75
C ASP A 125 -36.51 17.60 25.51
N LYS A 126 -35.95 16.40 25.43
CA LYS A 126 -36.73 15.17 25.25
C LYS A 126 -37.43 14.72 26.53
N LEU A 127 -36.80 14.91 27.68
CA LEU A 127 -37.43 14.69 28.97
C LEU A 127 -38.61 15.63 29.17
N GLU A 128 -38.46 16.91 28.83
CA GLU A 128 -39.53 17.92 28.87
C GLU A 128 -40.67 17.56 27.91
N SER A 129 -40.36 17.11 26.68
CA SER A 129 -41.36 16.60 25.74
C SER A 129 -42.16 15.43 26.31
N LEU A 130 -41.48 14.46 26.95
CA LEU A 130 -42.17 13.33 27.56
C LEU A 130 -42.99 13.75 28.78
N ILE A 131 -42.48 14.64 29.64
CA ILE A 131 -43.20 15.19 30.79
C ILE A 131 -44.52 15.83 30.32
N ASN A 132 -44.46 16.70 29.32
CA ASN A 132 -45.64 17.35 28.76
C ASN A 132 -46.69 16.37 28.21
N ARG A 133 -46.25 15.23 27.66
CA ARG A 133 -47.15 14.15 27.20
C ARG A 133 -47.73 13.36 28.36
N ILE A 134 -46.90 12.97 29.32
CA ILE A 134 -47.29 12.22 30.51
C ILE A 134 -48.34 13.00 31.32
N GLU A 135 -48.21 14.32 31.45
CA GLU A 135 -49.22 15.16 32.08
C GLU A 135 -50.56 15.21 31.33
N LYS A 136 -50.54 15.13 29.99
CA LYS A 136 -51.77 15.03 29.18
C LYS A 136 -52.43 13.66 29.32
N ILE A 137 -51.63 12.59 29.34
CA ILE A 137 -52.07 11.21 29.52
C ILE A 137 -52.66 11.01 30.92
N GLU A 138 -52.04 11.58 31.95
CA GLU A 138 -52.52 11.55 33.34
C GLU A 138 -53.92 12.17 33.47
N LYS A 139 -54.19 13.25 32.74
CA LYS A 139 -55.50 13.93 32.72
C LYS A 139 -56.58 13.16 31.95
N ASN A 140 -56.19 12.17 31.14
CA ASN A 140 -57.11 11.33 30.39
C ASN A 140 -57.25 9.95 31.04
N ALA A 141 -58.28 9.78 31.87
CA ALA A 141 -58.55 8.52 32.58
C ALA A 141 -58.83 7.32 31.65
N ALA A 142 -59.22 7.56 30.39
CA ALA A 142 -59.46 6.51 29.40
C ALA A 142 -58.19 6.07 28.65
N HIS A 143 -57.05 6.76 28.86
CA HIS A 143 -55.82 6.44 28.16
C HIS A 143 -55.16 5.15 28.72
N PRO A 144 -54.71 4.20 27.88
CA PRO A 144 -54.14 2.92 28.33
C PRO A 144 -52.89 3.06 29.22
N LEU A 145 -52.19 4.20 29.14
CA LEU A 145 -51.01 4.53 29.97
C LEU A 145 -51.31 5.37 31.23
N ASN A 146 -52.57 5.65 31.56
CA ASN A 146 -52.93 6.59 32.65
C ASN A 146 -52.29 6.21 34.01
N GLU A 147 -52.34 4.94 34.39
CA GLU A 147 -51.77 4.46 35.67
C GLU A 147 -50.25 4.60 35.71
N VAL A 148 -49.56 4.29 34.61
CA VAL A 148 -48.10 4.42 34.49
C VAL A 148 -47.69 5.90 34.50
N ALA A 149 -48.50 6.77 33.90
CA ALA A 149 -48.25 8.21 33.89
C ALA A 149 -48.28 8.81 35.30
N LYS A 150 -49.22 8.38 36.16
CA LYS A 150 -49.29 8.81 37.56
C LYS A 150 -48.04 8.42 38.34
N THR A 151 -47.54 7.20 38.15
CA THR A 151 -46.36 6.71 38.88
C THR A 151 -45.06 7.28 38.35
N ALA A 152 -44.95 7.54 37.03
CA ALA A 152 -43.73 8.02 36.41
C ALA A 152 -43.46 9.51 36.64
N LYS A 153 -44.51 10.30 36.91
CA LYS A 153 -44.43 11.76 37.05
C LYS A 153 -43.37 12.21 38.06
N THR A 154 -43.40 11.67 39.28
CA THR A 154 -42.48 12.11 40.34
C THR A 154 -41.01 11.92 39.95
N ASP A 155 -40.67 10.77 39.37
CA ASP A 155 -39.30 10.44 39.00
C ASP A 155 -38.82 11.22 37.75
N LEU A 156 -39.71 11.44 36.77
CA LEU A 156 -39.41 12.24 35.57
C LEU A 156 -39.10 13.71 35.94
N PHE A 157 -39.92 14.31 36.81
CA PHE A 157 -39.76 15.70 37.24
C PHE A 157 -38.52 15.89 38.11
N ARG A 158 -38.21 14.92 38.98
CA ARG A 158 -36.99 14.93 39.79
C ARG A 158 -35.74 14.92 38.91
N SER A 159 -35.66 13.99 37.96
CA SER A 159 -34.53 13.93 37.02
C SER A 159 -34.42 15.16 36.13
N HIS A 160 -35.53 15.83 35.81
CA HIS A 160 -35.52 17.10 35.08
C HIS A 160 -34.96 18.25 35.93
N ALA A 161 -35.36 18.34 37.21
CA ALA A 161 -34.93 19.42 38.10
C ALA A 161 -33.45 19.31 38.51
N ASP A 162 -33.00 18.09 38.79
CA ASP A 162 -31.65 17.82 39.25
C ASP A 162 -30.65 17.64 38.09
N GLU A 163 -31.13 17.59 36.84
CA GLU A 163 -30.37 17.23 35.63
C GLU A 163 -29.59 15.90 35.76
N GLU A 164 -30.06 15.00 36.63
CA GLU A 164 -29.40 13.74 36.98
C GLU A 164 -30.21 12.50 36.55
N ILE A 165 -29.49 11.42 36.28
CA ILE A 165 -30.06 10.13 35.87
C ILE A 165 -30.14 9.20 37.07
N TYR A 166 -31.34 9.03 37.61
CA TYR A 166 -31.60 8.09 38.71
C TYR A 166 -31.97 6.68 38.19
N PRO A 167 -31.68 5.60 38.94
CA PRO A 167 -32.16 4.25 38.62
C PRO A 167 -33.69 4.19 38.43
N GLU A 168 -34.43 4.99 39.19
CA GLU A 168 -35.88 5.13 39.14
C GLU A 168 -36.34 5.69 37.80
N LEU A 169 -35.68 6.72 37.26
CA LEU A 169 -35.95 7.27 35.93
C LEU A 169 -35.86 6.16 34.86
N LYS A 170 -34.80 5.35 34.89
CA LYS A 170 -34.62 4.23 33.93
C LYS A 170 -35.74 3.21 34.03
N ARG A 171 -36.18 2.90 35.25
CA ARG A 171 -37.30 1.98 35.50
C ARG A 171 -38.60 2.54 34.95
N GLN A 172 -38.90 3.82 35.17
CA GLN A 172 -40.12 4.45 34.67
C GLN A 172 -40.14 4.54 33.15
N ILE A 173 -39.03 4.92 32.51
CA ILE A 173 -38.89 4.91 31.04
C ILE A 173 -39.17 3.51 30.49
N TRP A 174 -38.58 2.47 31.09
CA TRP A 174 -38.83 1.09 30.69
C TRP A 174 -40.30 0.67 30.87
N LEU A 175 -40.92 1.02 32.00
CA LEU A 175 -42.34 0.72 32.25
C LEU A 175 -43.27 1.41 31.24
N ILE A 176 -43.02 2.68 30.93
CA ILE A 176 -43.75 3.44 29.91
C ILE A 176 -43.63 2.74 28.55
N GLN A 177 -42.41 2.36 28.15
CA GLN A 177 -42.17 1.68 26.88
C GLN A 177 -42.90 0.33 26.81
N GLN A 178 -42.73 -0.53 27.82
CA GLN A 178 -43.38 -1.85 27.87
C GLN A 178 -44.90 -1.74 27.76
N LYS A 179 -45.51 -0.83 28.54
CA LYS A 179 -46.96 -0.64 28.54
C LYS A 179 -47.47 -0.03 27.24
N ALA A 180 -46.66 0.81 26.58
CA ALA A 180 -46.99 1.33 25.25
C ALA A 180 -46.96 0.21 24.19
N TYR A 181 -45.98 -0.70 24.25
CA TYR A 181 -45.93 -1.89 23.38
C TYR A 181 -47.15 -2.80 23.60
N GLU A 182 -47.47 -3.13 24.84
CA GLU A 182 -48.65 -3.95 25.17
C GLU A 182 -49.95 -3.32 24.65
N ALA A 183 -50.11 -2.00 24.79
CA ALA A 183 -51.30 -1.28 24.33
C ALA A 183 -51.39 -1.20 22.80
N HIS A 184 -50.26 -1.04 22.11
CA HIS A 184 -50.19 -1.03 20.64
C HIS A 184 -50.48 -2.41 20.06
N GLU A 185 -49.92 -3.48 20.62
CA GLU A 185 -50.18 -4.86 20.21
C GLU A 185 -51.65 -5.25 20.43
N ALA A 186 -52.26 -4.76 21.51
CA ALA A 186 -53.69 -4.91 21.79
C ALA A 186 -54.59 -4.01 20.92
N GLY A 187 -54.04 -3.12 20.09
CA GLY A 187 -54.79 -2.18 19.25
C GLY A 187 -55.56 -1.10 20.03
N THR A 188 -55.22 -0.87 21.31
CA THR A 188 -55.90 0.08 22.20
C THR A 188 -55.25 1.46 22.24
N MET A 189 -54.14 1.63 21.51
CA MET A 189 -53.37 2.86 21.43
C MET A 189 -53.22 3.31 19.98
N ASP A 190 -53.35 4.62 19.74
CA ASP A 190 -53.13 5.22 18.43
C ASP A 190 -51.67 5.00 17.97
N PRO A 191 -51.43 4.53 16.72
CA PRO A 191 -50.08 4.25 16.23
C PRO A 191 -49.13 5.45 16.23
N LEU A 192 -49.61 6.67 15.97
CA LEU A 192 -48.77 7.87 15.97
C LEU A 192 -48.42 8.28 17.40
N ASP A 193 -49.35 8.14 18.35
CA ASP A 193 -49.08 8.40 19.75
C ASP A 193 -48.11 7.36 20.35
N PHE A 194 -48.24 6.10 19.96
CA PHE A 194 -47.28 5.03 20.27
C PHE A 194 -45.87 5.37 19.77
N GLU A 195 -45.75 5.74 18.49
CA GLU A 195 -44.46 6.10 17.89
C GLU A 195 -43.81 7.30 18.60
N HIS A 196 -44.60 8.32 18.94
CA HIS A 196 -44.12 9.49 19.66
C HIS A 196 -43.65 9.16 21.08
N ILE A 197 -44.40 8.35 21.83
CA ILE A 197 -44.03 7.97 23.20
C ILE A 197 -42.74 7.14 23.18
N LEU A 198 -42.61 6.18 22.27
CA LEU A 198 -41.38 5.39 22.17
C LEU A 198 -40.20 6.24 21.77
N ARG A 199 -40.34 7.08 20.74
CA ARG A 199 -39.26 7.95 20.26
C ARG A 199 -38.76 8.90 21.34
N ASP A 200 -39.67 9.55 22.06
CA ASP A 200 -39.32 10.48 23.13
C ASP A 200 -38.69 9.70 24.29
N SER A 201 -39.27 8.57 24.71
CA SER A 201 -38.73 7.72 25.79
C SER A 201 -37.33 7.15 25.50
N GLU A 202 -37.07 6.73 24.26
CA GLU A 202 -35.74 6.22 23.84
C GLU A 202 -34.68 7.31 23.76
N SER A 203 -35.09 8.56 23.56
CA SER A 203 -34.18 9.70 23.36
C SER A 203 -33.81 10.44 24.64
N ILE A 204 -34.48 10.16 25.78
CA ILE A 204 -34.23 10.82 27.08
C ILE A 204 -32.83 10.51 27.59
N ILE A 205 -32.44 9.23 27.58
CA ILE A 205 -31.09 8.82 27.97
C ILE A 205 -30.32 8.58 26.69
N SER A 206 -29.66 9.62 26.22
CA SER A 206 -28.67 9.49 25.16
C SER A 206 -27.43 8.81 25.75
N LEU A 207 -26.90 7.84 25.03
CA LEU A 207 -25.66 7.18 25.43
C LEU A 207 -24.54 7.81 24.62
N ALA A 208 -23.65 8.54 25.30
CA ALA A 208 -22.40 8.98 24.73
C ALA A 208 -21.41 7.81 24.84
N TYR A 209 -21.15 7.18 23.71
CA TYR A 209 -20.19 6.09 23.66
C TYR A 209 -18.80 6.62 23.33
N THR A 210 -17.79 6.08 23.99
CA THR A 210 -16.40 6.37 23.68
C THR A 210 -15.91 5.45 22.55
N SER A 211 -14.88 5.91 21.84
CA SER A 211 -14.17 5.03 20.91
C SER A 211 -13.55 3.87 21.70
N VAL A 212 -13.78 2.64 21.25
CA VAL A 212 -13.24 1.45 21.89
C VAL A 212 -11.96 1.05 21.18
N ILE A 213 -10.85 1.29 21.86
CA ILE A 213 -9.51 0.92 21.41
C ILE A 213 -9.09 -0.27 22.27
N SER A 214 -8.85 -1.41 21.63
CA SER A 214 -8.35 -2.59 22.33
C SER A 214 -6.88 -2.37 22.69
N PRO A 215 -6.40 -2.90 23.84
CA PRO A 215 -5.01 -2.79 24.22
C PRO A 215 -4.09 -3.49 23.21
N PHE A 216 -2.82 -3.11 23.22
CA PHE A 216 -1.75 -3.87 22.61
C PHE A 216 -0.60 -3.95 23.64
N PRO A 217 -0.08 -5.16 23.98
CA PRO A 217 -0.44 -6.51 23.52
C PRO A 217 -1.64 -7.14 24.28
N PHE A 218 -1.87 -8.45 24.13
CA PHE A 218 -2.65 -9.22 25.12
C PHE A 218 -1.95 -9.10 26.48
N HIS A 219 -2.65 -8.63 27.51
CA HIS A 219 -2.03 -8.39 28.82
C HIS A 219 -1.56 -9.65 29.55
N ASN A 220 -1.91 -10.83 29.05
CA ASN A 220 -1.59 -12.14 29.59
C ASN A 220 -0.87 -13.03 28.56
N CYS A 221 -0.25 -12.44 27.54
CA CYS A 221 0.58 -13.18 26.60
C CYS A 221 1.83 -12.40 26.20
N TYR A 222 2.96 -12.78 26.79
CA TYR A 222 4.28 -12.21 26.57
C TYR A 222 5.28 -13.23 26.03
N SER A 223 4.94 -14.52 26.06
CA SER A 223 5.79 -15.59 25.54
C SER A 223 5.01 -16.67 24.79
N ILE A 224 5.72 -17.65 24.21
CA ILE A 224 5.08 -18.77 23.48
C ILE A 224 4.37 -19.74 24.44
N GLU A 225 4.83 -19.82 25.69
CA GLU A 225 4.21 -20.59 26.77
C GLU A 225 2.84 -20.00 27.16
N ASP A 226 2.69 -18.68 27.10
CA ASP A 226 1.39 -18.03 27.31
C ASP A 226 0.42 -18.30 26.15
N VAL A 227 0.93 -18.37 24.92
CA VAL A 227 0.13 -18.80 23.75
C VAL A 227 -0.38 -20.22 23.97
N LYS A 228 0.48 -21.13 24.46
CA LYS A 228 0.06 -22.49 24.85
C LYS A 228 -1.03 -22.45 25.92
N SER A 229 -0.90 -21.61 26.94
CA SER A 229 -1.90 -21.48 28.01
C SER A 229 -3.27 -21.03 27.47
N PHE A 230 -3.31 -20.11 26.50
CA PHE A 230 -4.56 -19.75 25.82
C PHE A 230 -5.15 -20.91 25.02
N ILE A 231 -4.32 -21.66 24.30
CA ILE A 231 -4.73 -22.85 23.55
C ILE A 231 -5.31 -23.90 24.51
N ASP A 232 -4.67 -24.13 25.66
CA ASP A 232 -5.11 -25.07 26.70
C ASP A 232 -6.43 -24.62 27.35
N MET A 233 -6.61 -23.33 27.60
CA MET A 233 -7.88 -22.78 28.08
C MET A 233 -9.03 -23.10 27.11
N VAL A 234 -8.81 -22.87 25.81
CA VAL A 234 -9.81 -23.20 24.78
C VAL A 234 -10.08 -24.70 24.76
N ARG A 235 -9.05 -25.54 24.85
CA ARG A 235 -9.16 -27.00 24.92
C ARG A 235 -10.04 -27.46 26.09
N MET A 236 -9.84 -26.88 27.27
CA MET A 236 -10.63 -27.21 28.48
C MET A 236 -12.11 -26.85 28.34
N ILE A 237 -12.41 -25.78 27.61
CA ILE A 237 -13.79 -25.29 27.43
C ILE A 237 -14.48 -26.02 26.27
N ASN A 238 -13.77 -26.21 25.16
CA ASN A 238 -14.27 -26.83 23.94
C ASN A 238 -13.19 -27.71 23.29
N PRO A 239 -13.12 -29.01 23.63
CA PRO A 239 -12.12 -29.93 23.09
C PRO A 239 -12.35 -30.25 21.61
N LYS A 240 -13.53 -29.95 21.05
CA LYS A 240 -13.87 -30.22 19.65
C LYS A 240 -13.56 -29.05 18.72
N ALA A 241 -13.30 -27.87 19.27
CA ALA A 241 -13.01 -26.68 18.48
C ALA A 241 -11.67 -26.79 17.74
N VAL A 242 -11.66 -26.30 16.50
CA VAL A 242 -10.41 -25.97 15.81
C VAL A 242 -9.85 -24.69 16.41
N VAL A 243 -8.59 -24.70 16.85
CA VAL A 243 -7.94 -23.51 17.41
C VAL A 243 -7.08 -22.86 16.34
N SER A 244 -7.44 -21.64 15.95
CA SER A 244 -6.74 -20.88 14.92
C SER A 244 -5.94 -19.76 15.56
N VAL A 245 -4.63 -19.75 15.36
CA VAL A 245 -3.77 -18.69 15.85
C VAL A 245 -3.49 -17.72 14.71
N LYS A 246 -4.05 -16.52 14.80
CA LYS A 246 -3.92 -15.48 13.79
C LYS A 246 -2.78 -14.53 14.10
N VAL A 247 -1.79 -14.54 13.21
CA VAL A 247 -0.54 -13.78 13.28
C VAL A 247 -0.32 -13.02 11.97
N SER A 248 0.52 -12.00 12.01
CA SER A 248 0.89 -11.25 10.80
C SER A 248 2.35 -11.52 10.45
N PRO A 249 2.71 -11.52 9.15
CA PRO A 249 4.06 -11.81 8.69
C PRO A 249 5.07 -10.76 9.17
N SER A 250 6.08 -11.22 9.88
CA SER A 250 7.25 -10.47 10.32
C SER A 250 8.53 -11.16 9.83
N VAL A 251 9.69 -10.55 10.08
CA VAL A 251 11.00 -11.06 9.60
C VAL A 251 11.29 -12.49 10.10
N ASP A 252 10.75 -12.89 11.25
CA ASP A 252 11.04 -14.17 11.93
C ASP A 252 9.78 -15.05 12.09
N ILE A 253 8.79 -14.86 11.22
CA ILE A 253 7.48 -15.51 11.30
C ILE A 253 7.55 -17.05 11.28
N GLU A 254 8.52 -17.62 10.59
CA GLU A 254 8.73 -19.07 10.52
C GLU A 254 9.09 -19.70 11.87
N PHE A 255 9.69 -18.95 12.81
CA PHE A 255 9.95 -19.42 14.16
C PHE A 255 8.68 -19.44 15.00
N ILE A 256 7.83 -18.42 14.85
CA ILE A 256 6.51 -18.38 15.48
C ILE A 256 5.67 -19.57 14.99
N ALA A 257 5.63 -19.80 13.67
CA ALA A 257 4.93 -20.94 13.09
C ALA A 257 5.49 -22.28 13.57
N ALA A 258 6.80 -22.42 13.70
CA ALA A 258 7.43 -23.62 14.27
C ALA A 258 7.07 -23.84 15.74
N GLY A 259 7.03 -22.78 16.55
CA GLY A 259 6.58 -22.85 17.95
C GLY A 259 5.14 -23.35 18.08
N LEU A 260 4.23 -22.79 17.28
CA LEU A 260 2.83 -23.23 17.21
C LEU A 260 2.72 -24.69 16.76
N ALA A 261 3.54 -25.11 15.79
CA ALA A 261 3.53 -26.48 15.31
C ALA A 261 4.12 -27.48 16.31
N ARG A 262 5.07 -27.05 17.17
CA ARG A 262 5.53 -27.85 18.31
C ARG A 262 4.42 -28.02 19.34
N ILE A 263 3.71 -26.95 19.71
CA ILE A 263 2.54 -27.05 20.60
C ILE A 263 1.52 -28.06 20.06
N ALA A 264 1.23 -28.03 18.76
CA ALA A 264 0.32 -28.98 18.12
C ALA A 264 0.83 -30.42 18.16
N LYS A 265 2.14 -30.61 17.91
CA LYS A 265 2.79 -31.92 18.00
C LYS A 265 2.74 -32.46 19.43
N ASP A 266 3.19 -31.68 20.40
CA ASP A 266 3.26 -32.06 21.81
C ASP A 266 1.86 -32.42 22.34
N ASN A 267 0.84 -31.64 21.97
CA ASN A 267 -0.55 -31.95 22.28
C ASN A 267 -1.03 -33.30 21.70
N THR A 268 -0.66 -33.59 20.45
CA THR A 268 -1.01 -34.86 19.81
C THR A 268 -0.32 -36.02 20.51
N GLU A 269 0.95 -35.86 20.90
CA GLU A 269 1.73 -36.86 21.62
C GLU A 269 1.21 -37.08 23.05
N GLU A 270 0.84 -36.03 23.77
CA GLU A 270 0.19 -36.09 25.09
C GLU A 270 -1.12 -36.87 25.01
N ALA A 271 -2.01 -36.51 24.09
CA ALA A 271 -3.30 -37.19 23.91
C ALA A 271 -3.12 -38.67 23.58
N LEU A 272 -2.11 -39.02 22.78
CA LEU A 272 -1.76 -40.41 22.48
C LEU A 272 -1.20 -41.14 23.69
N LYS A 273 -0.33 -40.53 24.49
CA LYS A 273 0.23 -41.12 25.72
C LYS A 273 -0.85 -41.44 26.73
N ASP A 274 -1.76 -40.50 27.01
CA ASP A 274 -2.89 -40.70 27.92
C ASP A 274 -3.72 -41.93 27.53
N ARG A 275 -3.93 -42.14 26.22
CA ARG A 275 -4.64 -43.33 25.73
C ARG A 275 -3.80 -44.59 25.77
N ILE A 276 -2.52 -44.52 25.43
CA ILE A 276 -1.60 -45.67 25.49
C ILE A 276 -1.49 -46.19 26.92
N ASP A 277 -1.45 -45.32 27.93
CA ASP A 277 -1.39 -45.74 29.33
C ASP A 277 -2.70 -46.40 29.78
N VAL A 278 -3.85 -45.91 29.32
CA VAL A 278 -5.16 -46.56 29.51
C VAL A 278 -5.26 -47.91 28.76
N VAL A 279 -4.72 -48.00 27.54
CA VAL A 279 -4.74 -49.23 26.72
C VAL A 279 -3.70 -50.26 27.20
N ARG A 280 -2.56 -49.83 27.75
CA ARG A 280 -1.60 -50.75 28.40
C ARG A 280 -2.21 -51.42 29.63
N GLN A 281 -3.20 -50.80 30.26
CA GLN A 281 -3.95 -51.39 31.36
C GLN A 281 -5.08 -52.33 30.89
N ASN A 282 -5.52 -52.29 29.62
CA ASN A 282 -6.59 -53.13 29.06
C ASN A 282 -6.32 -53.52 27.59
N THR A 283 -6.08 -54.81 27.35
CA THR A 283 -5.64 -55.43 26.08
C THR A 283 -6.58 -55.17 24.89
N LEU A 284 -6.22 -54.20 24.03
CA LEU A 284 -6.85 -53.94 22.71
C LEU A 284 -5.81 -53.51 21.66
N LYS A 285 -6.09 -53.78 20.37
CA LYS A 285 -5.16 -53.60 19.24
C LYS A 285 -4.84 -52.11 18.99
N LEU A 286 -3.55 -51.76 19.04
CA LEU A 286 -3.08 -50.37 19.16
C LEU A 286 -3.17 -49.49 17.90
N SER A 287 -2.95 -49.97 16.67
CA SER A 287 -2.58 -49.03 15.58
C SER A 287 -3.74 -48.24 14.94
N GLY A 288 -4.91 -48.85 14.74
CA GLY A 288 -6.08 -48.19 14.14
C GLY A 288 -6.78 -47.26 15.12
N ASP A 289 -7.07 -47.77 16.31
CA ASP A 289 -7.81 -47.06 17.35
C ASP A 289 -7.03 -45.85 17.89
N LEU A 290 -5.69 -45.93 17.97
CA LEU A 290 -4.87 -44.78 18.38
C LEU A 290 -4.86 -43.66 17.35
N ALA A 291 -4.86 -43.99 16.05
CA ALA A 291 -4.93 -42.97 15.00
C ALA A 291 -6.29 -42.25 15.01
N GLU A 292 -7.37 -42.99 15.21
CA GLU A 292 -8.72 -42.42 15.34
C GLU A 292 -8.91 -41.64 16.65
N TYR A 293 -8.33 -42.12 17.75
CA TYR A 293 -8.28 -41.40 19.02
C TYR A 293 -7.51 -40.09 18.90
N ALA A 294 -6.29 -40.11 18.34
CA ALA A 294 -5.52 -38.87 18.10
C ALA A 294 -6.27 -37.89 17.18
N LYS A 295 -7.00 -38.39 16.18
CA LYS A 295 -7.82 -37.56 15.29
C LYS A 295 -9.02 -36.92 16.02
N THR A 296 -9.53 -37.58 17.05
CA THR A 296 -10.71 -37.17 17.82
C THR A 296 -10.35 -36.27 18.99
N TYR A 297 -9.25 -36.55 19.68
CA TYR A 297 -8.85 -35.91 20.93
C TYR A 297 -7.57 -35.06 20.82
N GLY A 298 -6.79 -35.23 19.75
CA GLY A 298 -5.70 -34.33 19.41
C GLY A 298 -6.26 -33.02 18.85
N MET A 299 -5.77 -31.90 19.36
CA MET A 299 -6.25 -30.58 18.95
C MET A 299 -5.85 -30.28 17.51
N LYS A 300 -6.81 -29.70 16.78
CA LYS A 300 -6.58 -29.21 15.43
C LYS A 300 -6.16 -27.75 15.51
N ILE A 301 -4.87 -27.50 15.30
CA ILE A 301 -4.30 -26.15 15.29
C ILE A 301 -4.13 -25.65 13.85
N GLU A 302 -4.65 -24.45 13.60
CA GLU A 302 -4.45 -23.70 12.36
C GLU A 302 -3.59 -22.47 12.64
N VAL A 303 -2.62 -22.19 11.76
CA VAL A 303 -1.86 -20.94 11.73
C VAL A 303 -2.45 -20.06 10.65
N TRP A 304 -3.04 -18.93 11.04
CA TRP A 304 -3.62 -17.95 10.12
C TRP A 304 -2.63 -16.80 9.92
N LEU A 305 -2.06 -16.68 8.73
CA LEU A 305 -1.11 -15.63 8.40
C LEU A 305 -1.77 -14.49 7.65
N ASP A 306 -1.92 -13.35 8.32
CA ASP A 306 -2.63 -12.19 7.79
C ASP A 306 -1.67 -11.12 7.25
N GLY A 307 -1.55 -11.06 5.94
CA GLY A 307 -0.63 -10.18 5.22
C GLY A 307 -1.02 -8.70 5.26
N PRO A 308 -0.06 -7.81 4.98
CA PRO A 308 -0.21 -6.35 5.11
C PRO A 308 -1.30 -5.74 4.22
N ARG A 309 -1.76 -6.47 3.20
CA ARG A 309 -2.84 -6.08 2.30
C ARG A 309 -4.24 -6.44 2.84
N GLY A 310 -4.34 -6.88 4.09
CA GLY A 310 -5.60 -7.15 4.78
C GLY A 310 -6.52 -5.93 4.87
N GLY A 311 -7.83 -6.17 4.87
CA GLY A 311 -8.84 -5.13 5.09
C GLY A 311 -8.96 -4.77 6.58
N THR A 312 -9.46 -3.57 6.87
CA THR A 312 -9.82 -3.12 8.23
C THR A 312 -10.97 -2.12 8.18
N GLY A 313 -11.85 -2.15 9.18
CA GLY A 313 -12.90 -1.16 9.35
C GLY A 313 -12.40 0.18 9.89
N ALA A 314 -11.38 0.16 10.75
CA ALA A 314 -10.73 1.35 11.30
C ALA A 314 -9.27 1.05 11.68
N SER A 315 -8.35 1.89 11.18
CA SER A 315 -6.92 1.84 11.47
C SER A 315 -6.29 3.20 11.19
N PRO A 316 -5.29 3.63 11.96
CA PRO A 316 -4.44 4.75 11.57
C PRO A 316 -3.83 4.49 10.19
N ASN A 317 -3.83 5.52 9.34
CA ASN A 317 -3.26 5.42 8.00
C ASN A 317 -1.77 5.08 8.06
N ILE A 318 -1.01 5.64 9.02
CA ILE A 318 0.43 5.38 9.17
C ILE A 318 0.83 3.91 9.33
N ILE A 319 -0.05 3.06 9.90
CA ILE A 319 0.26 1.62 10.11
C ILE A 319 -0.23 0.77 8.93
N LYS A 320 -1.27 1.24 8.26
CA LYS A 320 -2.05 0.45 7.31
C LYS A 320 -1.27 0.14 6.04
N GLY A 321 -0.72 -1.07 5.92
CA GLY A 321 0.02 -1.51 4.74
C GLY A 321 1.49 -1.11 4.72
N GLN A 322 1.98 -0.41 5.75
CA GLN A 322 3.42 -0.06 5.90
C GLN A 322 4.20 -1.06 6.75
N MET A 323 3.53 -1.74 7.68
CA MET A 323 4.16 -2.76 8.51
C MET A 323 4.05 -4.14 7.85
N GLY A 324 4.94 -5.06 8.22
CA GLY A 324 4.85 -6.48 7.89
C GLY A 324 5.41 -6.91 6.53
N MET A 325 5.78 -8.19 6.46
CA MET A 325 6.31 -8.82 5.26
C MET A 325 5.18 -9.27 4.33
N HIS A 326 5.37 -9.24 3.01
CA HIS A 326 4.35 -9.73 2.08
C HIS A 326 4.20 -11.27 2.16
N LEU A 327 2.99 -11.76 1.90
CA LEU A 327 2.65 -13.19 1.98
C LEU A 327 3.53 -14.04 1.07
N GLU A 328 3.84 -13.52 -0.12
CA GLU A 328 4.64 -14.17 -1.15
C GLU A 328 6.04 -14.53 -0.65
N TYR A 329 6.56 -13.81 0.35
CA TYR A 329 7.81 -14.15 1.03
C TYR A 329 7.59 -14.99 2.29
N ALA A 330 6.54 -14.71 3.06
CA ALA A 330 6.30 -15.35 4.34
C ALA A 330 5.84 -16.82 4.23
N ILE A 331 4.96 -17.11 3.27
CA ILE A 331 4.44 -18.46 3.03
C ILE A 331 5.57 -19.47 2.77
N PRO A 332 6.51 -19.23 1.82
CA PRO A 332 7.59 -20.20 1.57
C PRO A 332 8.56 -20.34 2.75
N LEU A 333 8.84 -19.26 3.49
CA LEU A 333 9.72 -19.32 4.68
C LEU A 333 9.12 -20.22 5.77
N ILE A 334 7.83 -20.06 6.05
CA ILE A 334 7.11 -20.90 7.01
C ILE A 334 7.06 -22.34 6.51
N HIS A 335 6.69 -22.54 5.25
CA HIS A 335 6.58 -23.87 4.67
C HIS A 335 7.90 -24.65 4.75
N ASP A 336 9.00 -24.06 4.28
CA ASP A 336 10.34 -24.68 4.29
C ASP A 336 10.79 -25.01 5.72
N ARG A 337 10.61 -24.08 6.66
CA ARG A 337 10.96 -24.31 8.07
C ARG A 337 10.17 -25.46 8.67
N LEU A 338 8.85 -25.48 8.48
CA LEU A 338 8.00 -26.53 9.00
C LEU A 338 8.31 -27.90 8.38
N VAL A 339 8.64 -27.95 7.08
CA VAL A 339 9.05 -29.20 6.41
C VAL A 339 10.39 -29.67 6.96
N ARG A 340 11.38 -28.78 7.03
CA ARG A 340 12.72 -29.08 7.54
C ARG A 340 12.70 -29.61 8.97
N ASP A 341 11.84 -29.04 9.81
CA ASP A 341 11.73 -29.44 11.22
C ASP A 341 10.81 -30.67 11.42
N GLY A 342 10.23 -31.22 10.34
CA GLY A 342 9.28 -32.35 10.42
C GLY A 342 7.93 -31.96 11.04
N LEU A 343 7.61 -30.67 11.12
CA LEU A 343 6.44 -30.13 11.81
C LEU A 343 5.26 -29.83 10.87
N ARG A 344 5.47 -29.84 9.55
CA ARG A 344 4.47 -29.37 8.57
C ARG A 344 3.12 -30.08 8.61
N ASN A 345 3.11 -31.34 9.05
CA ASN A 345 1.90 -32.16 9.10
C ASN A 345 1.10 -32.01 10.40
N HIS A 346 1.65 -31.32 11.40
CA HIS A 346 0.97 -31.11 12.70
C HIS A 346 0.06 -29.87 12.72
N VAL A 347 0.19 -28.97 11.74
CA VAL A 347 -0.62 -27.75 11.64
C VAL A 347 -1.18 -27.55 10.24
N LYS A 348 -2.33 -26.90 10.15
CA LYS A 348 -2.82 -26.30 8.90
C LYS A 348 -2.40 -24.85 8.82
N PHE A 349 -1.91 -24.42 7.68
CA PHE A 349 -1.38 -23.08 7.48
C PHE A 349 -2.21 -22.35 6.43
N ILE A 350 -2.95 -21.33 6.85
CA ILE A 350 -3.91 -20.60 6.00
C ILE A 350 -3.43 -19.16 5.81
N ALA A 351 -3.42 -18.68 4.56
CA ALA A 351 -2.99 -17.32 4.22
C ALA A 351 -4.19 -16.37 4.07
N SER A 352 -4.10 -15.18 4.63
CA SER A 352 -5.11 -14.12 4.47
C SER A 352 -4.45 -12.79 4.19
N GLY A 353 -5.19 -11.83 3.63
CA GLY A 353 -4.69 -10.48 3.40
C GLY A 353 -4.22 -10.23 1.97
N GLY A 354 -5.12 -9.69 1.14
CA GLY A 354 -4.85 -9.40 -0.27
C GLY A 354 -5.19 -10.53 -1.24
N ILE A 355 -5.87 -11.59 -0.78
CA ILE A 355 -6.44 -12.63 -1.65
C ILE A 355 -7.71 -12.09 -2.33
N ARG A 356 -7.71 -12.07 -3.66
CA ARG A 356 -8.74 -11.42 -4.48
C ARG A 356 -9.31 -12.36 -5.53
N THR A 357 -8.45 -13.12 -6.19
CA THR A 357 -8.81 -14.00 -7.31
C THR A 357 -8.40 -15.43 -7.04
N TYR A 358 -8.86 -16.35 -7.89
CA TYR A 358 -8.47 -17.76 -7.83
C TYR A 358 -6.97 -17.94 -8.03
N GLU A 359 -6.32 -17.08 -8.80
CA GLU A 359 -4.87 -17.10 -8.98
C GLU A 359 -4.13 -16.86 -7.67
N ASP A 360 -4.62 -15.97 -6.82
CA ASP A 360 -4.02 -15.72 -5.51
C ASP A 360 -4.11 -16.98 -4.63
N VAL A 361 -5.20 -17.75 -4.76
CA VAL A 361 -5.36 -19.05 -4.08
C VAL A 361 -4.34 -20.05 -4.58
N ILE A 362 -4.24 -20.22 -5.91
CA ILE A 362 -3.29 -21.14 -6.56
C ILE A 362 -1.85 -20.76 -6.17
N LYS A 363 -1.49 -19.48 -6.26
CA LYS A 363 -0.16 -18.97 -5.89
C LYS A 363 0.15 -19.21 -4.42
N ALA A 364 -0.78 -18.88 -3.51
CA ALA A 364 -0.59 -19.08 -2.07
C ALA A 364 -0.44 -20.57 -1.69
N VAL A 365 -1.24 -21.45 -2.28
CA VAL A 365 -1.15 -22.90 -2.02
C VAL A 365 0.14 -23.46 -2.60
N ALA A 366 0.46 -23.13 -3.85
CA ALA A 366 1.71 -23.57 -4.49
C ALA A 366 2.95 -23.10 -3.72
N LEU A 367 2.87 -21.94 -3.08
CA LEU A 367 3.89 -21.42 -2.17
C LEU A 367 4.05 -22.20 -0.85
N GLY A 368 3.04 -22.98 -0.46
CA GLY A 368 3.09 -23.84 0.71
C GLY A 368 1.97 -23.66 1.73
N ALA A 369 1.00 -22.76 1.50
CA ALA A 369 -0.22 -22.68 2.29
C ALA A 369 -1.12 -23.90 2.05
N ASP A 370 -1.92 -24.30 3.05
CA ASP A 370 -2.98 -25.31 2.90
C ASP A 370 -4.29 -24.71 2.36
N GLY A 371 -4.44 -23.37 2.41
CA GLY A 371 -5.62 -22.67 1.94
C GLY A 371 -5.54 -21.17 2.18
N VAL A 372 -6.65 -20.47 1.96
CA VAL A 372 -6.75 -19.02 2.10
C VAL A 372 -7.99 -18.59 2.89
N ILE A 373 -7.95 -17.38 3.46
CA ILE A 373 -9.13 -16.70 4.03
C ILE A 373 -9.49 -15.52 3.15
N TRP A 374 -10.78 -15.43 2.81
CA TRP A 374 -11.31 -14.41 1.91
C TRP A 374 -12.23 -13.43 2.67
N GLY A 375 -11.77 -12.19 2.84
CA GLY A 375 -12.48 -11.19 3.65
C GLY A 375 -13.13 -10.08 2.82
N THR A 376 -12.33 -9.32 2.07
CA THR A 376 -12.82 -8.11 1.38
C THR A 376 -13.77 -8.40 0.22
N MET A 377 -13.52 -9.45 -0.57
CA MET A 377 -14.30 -9.69 -1.78
C MET A 377 -15.72 -10.18 -1.52
N PRO A 378 -16.01 -11.01 -0.49
CA PRO A 378 -17.40 -11.24 -0.10
C PRO A 378 -18.14 -9.94 0.24
N LEU A 379 -17.47 -8.94 0.84
CA LEU A 379 -18.06 -7.61 1.05
C LEU A 379 -18.31 -6.87 -0.27
N VAL A 380 -17.44 -7.03 -1.26
CA VAL A 380 -17.63 -6.47 -2.62
C VAL A 380 -18.78 -7.17 -3.35
N ALA A 381 -18.93 -8.49 -3.19
CA ALA A 381 -20.03 -9.25 -3.79
C ALA A 381 -21.40 -8.76 -3.31
N ILE A 382 -21.48 -8.30 -2.06
CA ILE A 382 -22.68 -7.67 -1.49
C ILE A 382 -22.69 -6.15 -1.72
N GLY A 383 -21.89 -5.58 -2.62
CA GLY A 383 -22.01 -4.17 -3.03
C GLY A 383 -21.16 -3.18 -2.23
N CYS A 384 -20.05 -3.60 -1.62
CA CYS A 384 -19.02 -2.66 -1.17
C CYS A 384 -18.36 -2.00 -2.40
N ASP A 385 -18.56 -0.68 -2.53
CA ASP A 385 -17.95 0.16 -3.58
C ASP A 385 -16.53 0.64 -3.23
N ARG A 386 -15.97 0.15 -2.13
CA ARG A 386 -14.62 0.50 -1.64
C ARG A 386 -14.43 2.00 -1.41
N ASN A 387 -15.49 2.73 -1.01
CA ASN A 387 -15.42 4.14 -0.59
C ASN A 387 -14.49 4.43 0.61
N ARG A 388 -14.02 3.39 1.33
CA ARG A 388 -13.12 3.46 2.49
C ARG A 388 -13.66 4.26 3.70
N ASN A 389 -14.95 4.57 3.73
CA ASN A 389 -15.60 5.27 4.85
C ASN A 389 -16.11 4.32 5.96
N CYS A 390 -15.50 3.13 6.09
CA CYS A 390 -15.96 2.09 7.00
C CYS A 390 -15.86 2.48 8.49
N HIS A 391 -15.02 3.47 8.80
CA HIS A 391 -14.71 3.90 10.17
C HIS A 391 -15.81 4.78 10.75
N ASP A 392 -16.42 5.65 9.93
CA ASP A 392 -17.47 6.59 10.37
C ASP A 392 -18.88 6.09 10.03
N GLY A 393 -19.06 5.44 8.88
CA GLY A 393 -20.37 4.95 8.47
C GLY A 393 -20.40 4.60 6.99
N CYS A 394 -20.67 3.33 6.69
CA CYS A 394 -20.76 2.85 5.32
C CYS A 394 -22.05 3.32 4.64
N SER A 395 -21.93 4.06 3.53
CA SER A 395 -23.08 4.48 2.69
C SER A 395 -23.82 3.31 2.02
N ARG A 396 -23.24 2.10 2.01
CA ARG A 396 -23.83 0.88 1.44
C ARG A 396 -24.47 -0.05 2.47
N GLY A 397 -24.59 0.40 3.73
CA GLY A 397 -25.23 -0.39 4.78
C GLY A 397 -24.41 -1.58 5.30
N ILE A 398 -23.14 -1.74 4.89
CA ILE A 398 -22.32 -2.92 5.24
C ILE A 398 -21.61 -2.73 6.58
N ALA A 399 -20.76 -1.70 6.67
CA ALA A 399 -19.91 -1.44 7.83
C ALA A 399 -20.41 -0.22 8.63
N THR A 400 -21.69 -0.22 9.02
CA THR A 400 -22.36 0.88 9.74
C THR A 400 -23.20 0.37 10.89
N SER A 401 -23.38 1.20 11.93
CA SER A 401 -24.27 0.91 13.06
C SER A 401 -25.61 1.66 12.95
N ASN A 402 -25.81 2.39 11.85
CA ASN A 402 -27.07 3.05 11.53
C ASN A 402 -28.07 2.01 11.00
N LEU A 403 -29.15 1.78 11.75
CA LEU A 403 -30.17 0.78 11.44
C LEU A 403 -30.93 1.06 10.13
N ILE A 404 -31.18 2.33 9.80
CA ILE A 404 -31.81 2.73 8.54
C ILE A 404 -30.96 2.23 7.37
N MET A 405 -29.65 2.44 7.44
CA MET A 405 -28.71 2.00 6.39
C MET A 405 -28.58 0.48 6.33
N GLN A 406 -28.70 -0.22 7.45
CA GLN A 406 -28.71 -1.68 7.48
C GLN A 406 -29.99 -2.24 6.82
N ASN A 407 -31.14 -1.62 7.05
CA ASN A 407 -32.42 -2.01 6.47
C ASN A 407 -32.51 -1.80 4.95
N LEU A 408 -31.61 -1.03 4.35
CA LEU A 408 -31.46 -0.96 2.88
C LEU A 408 -30.95 -2.27 2.26
N ARG A 409 -30.61 -3.26 3.08
CA ARG A 409 -30.00 -4.51 2.65
C ARG A 409 -30.92 -5.70 2.90
N ASP A 410 -31.13 -6.50 1.86
CA ASP A 410 -31.81 -7.78 1.95
C ASP A 410 -30.79 -8.89 2.25
N VAL A 411 -30.95 -9.55 3.41
CA VAL A 411 -30.03 -10.59 3.90
C VAL A 411 -30.03 -11.81 2.99
N ASP A 412 -31.18 -12.20 2.43
CA ASP A 412 -31.31 -13.38 1.57
C ASP A 412 -30.69 -13.14 0.19
N ILE A 413 -30.84 -11.94 -0.37
CA ILE A 413 -30.11 -11.51 -1.58
C ILE A 413 -28.61 -11.53 -1.33
N ASN A 414 -28.15 -10.92 -0.23
CA ASN A 414 -26.72 -10.83 0.10
C ASN A 414 -26.08 -12.21 0.30
N SER A 415 -26.81 -13.11 0.97
CA SER A 415 -26.38 -14.47 1.21
C SER A 415 -26.17 -15.22 -0.11
N ARG A 416 -27.14 -15.11 -1.05
CA ARG A 416 -26.99 -15.66 -2.41
C ARG A 416 -25.80 -15.06 -3.17
N GLN A 417 -25.59 -13.74 -3.08
CA GLN A 417 -24.44 -13.07 -3.71
C GLN A 417 -23.10 -13.58 -3.18
N MET A 418 -22.99 -13.77 -1.85
CA MET A 418 -21.78 -14.34 -1.24
C MET A 418 -21.54 -15.79 -1.64
N ILE A 419 -22.60 -16.61 -1.66
CA ILE A 419 -22.52 -18.02 -2.11
C ILE A 419 -22.06 -18.07 -3.57
N ASN A 420 -22.64 -17.25 -4.46
CA ASN A 420 -22.24 -17.19 -5.86
C ASN A 420 -20.76 -16.78 -6.02
N ALA A 421 -20.30 -15.79 -5.25
CA ALA A 421 -18.90 -15.37 -5.30
C ALA A 421 -17.93 -16.50 -4.87
N LEU A 422 -18.29 -17.25 -3.82
CA LEU A 422 -17.50 -18.40 -3.35
C LEU A 422 -17.52 -19.56 -4.35
N LEU A 423 -18.67 -19.86 -4.96
CA LEU A 423 -18.80 -20.89 -5.99
C LEU A 423 -17.97 -20.55 -7.22
N ILE A 424 -18.01 -19.31 -7.70
CA ILE A 424 -17.20 -18.86 -8.84
C ILE A 424 -15.71 -19.00 -8.52
N MET A 425 -15.28 -18.57 -7.33
CA MET A 425 -13.90 -18.76 -6.86
C MET A 425 -13.50 -20.25 -6.89
N GLN A 426 -14.35 -21.12 -6.35
CA GLN A 426 -14.11 -22.57 -6.31
C GLN A 426 -14.00 -23.16 -7.72
N MET A 427 -14.93 -22.85 -8.62
CA MET A 427 -14.92 -23.35 -10.00
C MET A 427 -13.65 -22.93 -10.75
N GLN A 428 -13.20 -21.69 -10.56
CA GLN A 428 -11.98 -21.19 -11.17
C GLN A 428 -10.73 -21.87 -10.60
N VAL A 429 -10.69 -22.14 -9.29
CA VAL A 429 -9.62 -22.93 -8.67
C VAL A 429 -9.59 -24.35 -9.22
N ILE A 430 -10.75 -25.03 -9.34
CA ILE A 430 -10.84 -26.37 -9.92
C ILE A 430 -10.34 -26.37 -11.37
N ARG A 431 -10.76 -25.40 -12.18
CA ARG A 431 -10.31 -25.26 -13.57
C ARG A 431 -8.80 -25.03 -13.65
N ALA A 432 -8.23 -24.21 -12.76
CA ALA A 432 -6.80 -23.97 -12.71
C ALA A 432 -6.01 -25.23 -12.30
N LEU A 433 -6.49 -26.00 -11.31
CA LEU A 433 -5.89 -27.27 -10.92
C LEU A 433 -5.92 -28.28 -12.06
N ALA A 434 -7.06 -28.41 -12.76
CA ALA A 434 -7.18 -29.26 -13.93
C ALA A 434 -6.21 -28.84 -15.05
N GLY A 435 -6.06 -27.53 -15.30
CA GLY A 435 -5.08 -26.98 -16.25
C GLY A 435 -3.62 -27.26 -15.86
N LEU A 436 -3.33 -27.44 -14.57
CA LEU A 436 -2.02 -27.85 -14.06
C LEU A 436 -1.82 -29.38 -14.05
N GLY A 437 -2.85 -30.15 -14.43
CA GLY A 437 -2.86 -31.61 -14.39
C GLY A 437 -3.03 -32.21 -12.99
N LEU A 438 -3.57 -31.45 -12.04
CA LEU A 438 -3.75 -31.87 -10.64
C LEU A 438 -5.23 -32.18 -10.37
N LYS A 439 -5.49 -33.24 -9.61
CA LYS A 439 -6.86 -33.64 -9.23
C LYS A 439 -7.25 -33.10 -7.87
N ASP A 440 -6.27 -32.82 -7.01
CA ASP A 440 -6.47 -32.32 -5.67
C ASP A 440 -5.60 -31.10 -5.36
N ILE A 441 -6.17 -30.10 -4.67
CA ILE A 441 -5.45 -28.88 -4.27
C ILE A 441 -4.26 -29.17 -3.33
N ARG A 442 -4.30 -30.29 -2.59
CA ARG A 442 -3.21 -30.74 -1.72
C ARG A 442 -1.97 -31.13 -2.52
N GLU A 443 -2.13 -31.58 -3.76
CA GLU A 443 -1.01 -31.92 -4.65
C GLU A 443 -0.22 -30.68 -5.09
N LEU A 444 -0.87 -29.51 -5.09
CA LEU A 444 -0.24 -28.24 -5.45
C LEU A 444 0.64 -27.70 -4.31
N ARG A 445 0.38 -28.09 -3.06
CA ARG A 445 1.02 -27.51 -1.88
C ARG A 445 2.54 -27.63 -1.92
N GLY A 446 3.24 -26.48 -1.96
CA GLY A 446 4.71 -26.43 -2.00
C GLY A 446 5.32 -26.80 -3.37
N ARG A 447 4.51 -26.91 -4.43
CA ARG A 447 4.96 -27.15 -5.81
C ARG A 447 5.49 -25.87 -6.44
N PHE A 448 6.65 -25.42 -5.97
CA PHE A 448 7.34 -24.26 -6.53
C PHE A 448 7.66 -24.42 -8.01
N ASP A 449 7.78 -25.66 -8.50
CA ASP A 449 7.96 -25.98 -9.93
C ASP A 449 6.77 -25.58 -10.80
N LYS A 450 5.57 -25.43 -10.22
CA LYS A 450 4.36 -25.01 -10.94
C LYS A 450 4.17 -23.50 -11.00
N ILE A 451 5.13 -22.74 -10.50
CA ILE A 451 5.12 -21.28 -10.60
C ILE A 451 6.46 -20.82 -11.17
N GLN A 452 6.43 -19.89 -12.11
CA GLN A 452 7.63 -19.21 -12.59
C GLN A 452 7.80 -17.87 -11.85
N TRP A 453 8.92 -17.74 -11.14
CA TRP A 453 9.21 -16.65 -10.20
C TRP A 453 10.32 -15.74 -10.74
N ILE A 454 10.01 -14.88 -11.70
CA ILE A 454 11.03 -14.02 -12.32
C ILE A 454 11.56 -13.00 -11.28
N GLY A 455 12.78 -13.20 -10.78
CA GLY A 455 13.47 -12.32 -9.82
C GLY A 455 13.07 -12.47 -8.34
N LEU A 456 12.05 -13.26 -8.01
CA LEU A 456 11.58 -13.47 -6.64
C LEU A 456 12.20 -14.73 -6.00
N LYS A 457 12.45 -15.78 -6.81
CA LYS A 457 13.11 -17.02 -6.38
C LYS A 457 14.51 -16.74 -5.84
N GLU A 458 15.28 -15.93 -6.56
CA GLU A 458 16.64 -15.55 -6.20
C GLU A 458 16.67 -14.78 -4.87
N ARG A 459 15.67 -13.92 -4.61
CA ARG A 459 15.56 -13.19 -3.33
C ARG A 459 15.20 -14.08 -2.15
N VAL A 460 14.28 -15.03 -2.35
CA VAL A 460 13.91 -16.02 -1.32
C VAL A 460 15.10 -16.93 -1.03
N GLU A 461 15.72 -17.49 -2.07
CA GLU A 461 16.91 -18.32 -1.94
C GLU A 461 18.09 -17.55 -1.34
N PHE A 462 18.30 -16.29 -1.73
CA PHE A 462 19.32 -15.43 -1.13
C PHE A 462 19.09 -15.25 0.37
N ARG A 463 17.85 -14.99 0.82
CA ARG A 463 17.55 -14.91 2.25
C ARG A 463 17.79 -16.23 2.98
N ILE A 464 17.41 -17.36 2.37
CA ILE A 464 17.69 -18.70 2.91
C ILE A 464 19.21 -18.92 3.03
N ARG A 465 19.98 -18.56 2.00
CA ARG A 465 21.45 -18.69 1.96
C ARG A 465 22.14 -17.74 2.96
N GLN A 466 21.78 -16.46 3.00
CA GLN A 466 22.31 -15.46 3.92
C GLN A 466 22.19 -15.93 5.37
N ARG A 467 21.06 -16.55 5.75
CA ARG A 467 20.88 -17.07 7.11
C ARG A 467 21.70 -18.33 7.39
N ARG A 468 21.93 -19.21 6.41
CA ARG A 468 22.89 -20.33 6.57
C ARG A 468 24.31 -19.81 6.81
N VAL A 469 24.69 -18.72 6.15
CA VAL A 469 25.99 -18.06 6.33
C VAL A 469 26.04 -17.31 7.68
N HIS A 470 24.95 -16.65 8.08
CA HIS A 470 24.86 -15.89 9.33
C HIS A 470 24.86 -16.80 10.57
N SER A 471 24.25 -17.98 10.49
CA SER A 471 24.33 -19.00 11.56
C SER A 471 25.76 -19.50 11.75
N LYS A 472 26.57 -19.59 10.70
CA LYS A 472 28.00 -19.92 10.78
C LYS A 472 28.87 -18.76 11.29
N ARG A 473 28.47 -17.52 11.00
CA ARG A 473 29.17 -16.31 11.48
C ARG A 473 28.86 -15.95 12.94
N LYS A 474 27.71 -16.36 13.49
CA LYS A 474 27.32 -16.03 14.88
C LYS A 474 28.30 -16.59 15.91
N ASP A 475 28.93 -17.73 15.63
CA ASP A 475 29.96 -18.32 16.49
C ASP A 475 31.30 -17.57 16.44
N GLN A 476 31.52 -16.70 15.45
CA GLN A 476 32.78 -15.95 15.29
C GLN A 476 32.68 -14.45 15.63
N VAL A 477 31.48 -13.87 15.71
CA VAL A 477 31.29 -12.40 15.69
C VAL A 477 30.86 -11.80 17.04
N ILE A 478 30.69 -12.60 18.11
CA ILE A 478 30.40 -12.07 19.46
C ILE A 478 31.56 -11.19 20.01
N ALA A 479 32.75 -11.22 19.39
CA ALA A 479 33.94 -10.55 19.89
C ALA A 479 34.22 -9.13 19.37
N LYS A 480 33.43 -8.52 18.47
CA LYS A 480 33.74 -7.15 17.99
C LYS A 480 32.58 -6.49 17.23
N ASN A 481 31.84 -5.60 17.91
CA ASN A 481 31.66 -4.21 17.50
C ASN A 481 30.39 -3.60 18.12
N GLU A 482 30.62 -2.55 18.90
CA GLU A 482 29.66 -1.52 19.28
C GLU A 482 29.15 -0.80 18.02
N ARG A 483 27.87 -0.43 18.02
CA ARG A 483 27.22 0.28 16.91
C ARG A 483 27.59 1.76 16.95
N GLU A 484 28.27 2.26 15.93
CA GLU A 484 28.38 3.69 15.66
C GLU A 484 27.01 4.26 15.24
N GLN A 485 26.58 5.32 15.93
CA GLN A 485 25.43 6.14 15.55
C GLN A 485 25.79 7.02 14.36
N HIS A 486 24.91 7.06 13.35
CA HIS A 486 25.08 7.92 12.18
C HIS A 486 24.96 9.41 12.56
N GLN A 487 25.89 10.24 12.08
CA GLN A 487 25.81 11.69 12.21
C GLN A 487 24.64 12.26 11.39
N VAL A 488 23.97 13.24 11.99
CA VAL A 488 22.81 13.97 11.44
C VAL A 488 23.29 14.86 10.29
N GLY A 489 22.71 14.73 9.09
CA GLY A 489 23.04 15.63 7.97
C GLY A 489 23.01 15.04 6.55
N GLN A 490 22.42 13.87 6.31
CA GLN A 490 22.36 13.31 4.96
C GLN A 490 21.10 13.75 4.18
N THR A 491 21.34 14.40 3.04
CA THR A 491 20.33 15.04 2.19
C THR A 491 19.66 14.03 1.24
N ASN A 492 18.34 13.87 1.38
CA ASN A 492 17.52 12.98 0.54
C ASN A 492 17.06 13.68 -0.75
N CYS A 493 17.79 13.45 -1.84
CA CYS A 493 17.44 13.92 -3.18
C CYS A 493 16.83 12.82 -4.08
N GLY A 494 15.65 13.11 -4.65
CA GLY A 494 15.02 12.72 -5.94
C GLY A 494 13.71 13.54 -6.01
N VAL A 495 13.27 14.27 -7.05
CA VAL A 495 12.85 13.89 -8.42
C VAL A 495 12.80 15.15 -9.32
N ALA A 496 13.08 15.01 -10.62
CA ALA A 496 12.54 15.81 -11.73
C ALA A 496 11.96 14.83 -12.78
N ALA A 497 11.00 15.14 -13.65
CA ALA A 497 10.75 14.29 -14.83
C ALA A 497 9.97 15.04 -15.90
N VAL A 498 10.45 14.96 -17.14
CA VAL A 498 10.12 15.80 -18.32
C VAL A 498 9.97 14.90 -19.56
N ILE A 499 9.19 15.38 -20.57
CA ILE A 499 9.35 15.31 -22.05
C ILE A 499 8.23 14.58 -22.83
N GLY A 500 7.62 15.31 -23.77
CA GLY A 500 6.88 14.80 -24.93
C GLY A 500 7.11 15.70 -26.16
N THR A 501 6.99 15.12 -27.35
CA THR A 501 7.20 15.78 -28.66
C THR A 501 5.91 16.28 -29.30
N HIS A 502 4.76 15.93 -28.71
CA HIS A 502 3.41 16.25 -29.19
C HIS A 502 2.58 16.88 -28.06
N PRO A 503 1.60 17.76 -28.37
CA PRO A 503 0.74 18.36 -27.37
C PRO A 503 -0.17 17.29 -26.72
N VAL A 504 -0.17 17.19 -25.39
CA VAL A 504 -1.18 16.40 -24.67
C VAL A 504 -2.55 17.10 -24.83
N PRO A 505 -3.62 16.40 -25.26
CA PRO A 505 -4.96 16.98 -25.35
C PRO A 505 -5.46 17.46 -23.98
N SER A 506 -6.11 18.63 -23.94
CA SER A 506 -6.49 19.28 -22.66
C SER A 506 -7.42 18.41 -21.82
N PHE A 507 -8.37 17.70 -22.43
CA PHE A 507 -9.33 16.85 -21.71
C PHE A 507 -8.67 15.69 -20.93
N VAL A 508 -7.56 15.15 -21.44
CA VAL A 508 -6.79 14.08 -20.75
C VAL A 508 -6.09 14.66 -19.51
N LEU A 509 -5.59 15.88 -19.66
CA LEU A 509 -4.99 16.65 -18.59
C LEU A 509 -6.03 17.04 -17.53
N ASP A 510 -7.21 17.45 -17.96
CA ASP A 510 -8.34 17.83 -17.12
C ASP A 510 -8.88 16.64 -16.33
N GLU A 511 -8.99 15.45 -16.95
CA GLU A 511 -9.36 14.22 -16.24
C GLU A 511 -8.29 13.78 -15.23
N ALA A 512 -7.01 13.88 -15.59
CA ALA A 512 -5.92 13.60 -14.67
C ALA A 512 -5.95 14.58 -13.47
N LEU A 513 -6.15 15.86 -13.73
CA LEU A 513 -6.31 16.91 -12.72
C LEU A 513 -7.55 16.70 -11.85
N HIS A 514 -8.67 16.31 -12.45
CA HIS A 514 -9.92 16.06 -11.74
C HIS A 514 -9.79 14.83 -10.82
N ALA A 515 -9.10 13.78 -11.28
CA ALA A 515 -8.76 12.62 -10.48
C ALA A 515 -7.76 12.92 -9.35
N MET A 516 -6.88 13.92 -9.56
CA MET A 516 -5.88 14.38 -8.59
C MET A 516 -6.48 15.29 -7.51
N LYS A 517 -7.33 16.24 -7.90
CA LYS A 517 -8.10 17.11 -7.01
C LYS A 517 -9.00 16.30 -6.06
N ASN A 518 -9.68 15.28 -6.59
CA ASN A 518 -10.53 14.38 -5.80
C ASN A 518 -9.78 13.50 -4.79
N ARG A 519 -8.43 13.53 -4.78
CA ARG A 519 -7.56 12.79 -3.85
C ARG A 519 -6.90 13.66 -2.78
N GLY A 520 -7.31 14.92 -2.64
CA GLY A 520 -6.84 15.83 -1.59
C GLY A 520 -5.44 16.41 -1.83
N MET A 521 -5.02 16.49 -3.10
CA MET A 521 -3.76 17.14 -3.48
C MET A 521 -3.99 18.63 -3.75
N ASP A 522 -3.94 19.44 -2.70
CA ASP A 522 -3.96 20.90 -2.84
C ASP A 522 -2.56 21.39 -3.25
N GLY A 523 -2.42 21.79 -4.51
CA GLY A 523 -1.17 22.34 -5.07
C GLY A 523 -0.75 21.82 -6.44
N VAL A 524 -1.58 21.04 -7.13
CA VAL A 524 -1.24 20.53 -8.47
C VAL A 524 -1.98 21.33 -9.54
N GLY A 525 -1.27 22.27 -10.17
CA GLY A 525 -1.65 22.84 -11.46
C GLY A 525 -1.00 22.04 -12.58
N VAL A 526 -1.78 21.58 -13.56
CA VAL A 526 -1.27 21.02 -14.81
C VAL A 526 -1.77 21.92 -15.93
N GLY A 527 -0.87 22.36 -16.78
CA GLY A 527 -1.24 23.19 -17.91
C GLY A 527 -0.31 23.01 -19.09
N LYS A 528 -0.89 23.25 -20.25
CA LYS A 528 -0.29 23.16 -21.57
C LYS A 528 0.38 24.50 -21.90
N THR A 529 1.65 24.52 -22.30
CA THR A 529 2.28 25.73 -22.89
C THR A 529 3.54 25.48 -23.69
N LEU A 530 3.65 26.23 -24.79
CA LEU A 530 4.88 26.62 -25.47
C LEU A 530 5.69 27.54 -24.54
N CYS A 531 6.65 27.02 -23.78
CA CYS A 531 7.36 27.81 -22.75
C CYS A 531 8.35 28.84 -23.30
N PHE A 532 8.68 28.81 -24.59
CA PHE A 532 9.67 29.70 -25.20
C PHE A 532 9.22 30.11 -26.60
N THR A 533 8.34 31.11 -26.68
CA THR A 533 7.84 31.68 -27.95
C THR A 533 8.97 32.15 -28.87
N ASP A 534 10.09 32.55 -28.28
CA ASP A 534 11.24 33.11 -29.01
C ASP A 534 12.10 32.01 -29.67
N PHE A 535 12.00 30.75 -29.20
CA PHE A 535 12.80 29.62 -29.70
C PHE A 535 11.98 28.30 -29.82
N PRO A 536 10.86 28.28 -30.58
CA PRO A 536 9.88 27.19 -30.57
C PRO A 536 10.40 25.87 -31.18
N HIS A 537 11.51 25.92 -31.92
CA HIS A 537 12.11 24.74 -32.56
C HIS A 537 13.38 24.25 -31.85
N HIS A 538 13.77 24.83 -30.71
CA HIS A 538 15.00 24.52 -29.98
C HIS A 538 14.71 23.81 -28.65
N TYR A 539 15.67 23.01 -28.17
CA TYR A 539 15.61 22.41 -26.84
C TYR A 539 16.14 23.41 -25.81
N ALA A 540 15.47 23.57 -24.67
CA ALA A 540 16.05 24.31 -23.55
C ALA A 540 16.86 23.36 -22.67
N TYR A 541 18.16 23.30 -22.91
CA TYR A 541 19.12 22.47 -22.22
C TYR A 541 19.59 23.16 -20.94
N ARG A 542 19.16 22.68 -19.77
CA ARG A 542 19.46 23.32 -18.48
C ARG A 542 20.51 22.54 -17.70
N VAL A 543 21.52 23.23 -17.21
CA VAL A 543 22.59 22.67 -16.38
C VAL A 543 22.45 23.26 -14.97
N MET A 544 22.13 22.41 -13.98
CA MET A 544 22.10 22.83 -12.57
C MET A 544 23.44 22.50 -11.93
N VAL A 545 24.24 23.52 -11.66
CA VAL A 545 25.58 23.43 -11.09
C VAL A 545 25.50 23.61 -9.58
N LYS A 546 26.00 22.61 -8.83
CA LYS A 546 26.14 22.67 -7.38
C LYS A 546 27.59 22.90 -6.97
N GLY A 547 28.50 22.01 -7.37
CA GLY A 547 29.91 22.09 -7.02
C GLY A 547 30.11 22.25 -5.50
N ARG A 548 30.85 23.30 -5.09
CA ARG A 548 30.96 23.69 -3.67
C ARG A 548 29.65 24.27 -3.14
N LEU A 549 29.35 23.98 -1.87
CA LEU A 549 28.12 24.45 -1.23
C LEU A 549 28.31 25.86 -0.63
N GLN A 550 27.22 26.63 -0.54
CA GLN A 550 27.26 27.96 0.06
C GLN A 550 27.73 27.94 1.52
N LEU A 551 27.39 26.91 2.29
CA LEU A 551 27.86 26.73 3.66
C LEU A 551 29.40 26.56 3.73
N GLU A 552 29.99 25.85 2.77
CA GLU A 552 31.45 25.69 2.67
C GLU A 552 32.14 27.03 2.32
N MET A 553 31.50 27.86 1.47
CA MET A 553 32.01 29.21 1.17
C MET A 553 31.95 30.13 2.37
N GLU A 554 30.86 30.04 3.13
CA GLU A 554 30.70 30.77 4.37
C GLU A 554 31.82 30.41 5.35
N GLU A 555 32.11 29.12 5.57
CA GLU A 555 33.25 28.70 6.42
C GLU A 555 34.60 29.25 5.97
N ASP A 556 34.88 29.24 4.66
CA ASP A 556 36.11 29.82 4.09
C ASP A 556 36.22 31.32 4.37
N VAL A 557 35.11 32.07 4.30
CA VAL A 557 35.07 33.50 4.62
C VAL A 557 35.29 33.74 6.11
N ARG A 558 34.74 32.89 6.99
CA ARG A 558 34.98 32.97 8.46
C ARG A 558 36.45 32.75 8.80
N ARG A 559 37.13 31.83 8.12
CA ARG A 559 38.54 31.52 8.36
C ARG A 559 39.50 32.60 7.85
N ARG A 560 39.09 33.44 6.90
CA ARG A 560 39.97 34.41 6.21
C ARG A 560 39.96 35.82 6.81
N ASN A 561 39.05 36.18 7.72
CA ASN A 561 38.87 37.57 8.16
C ASN A 561 38.91 37.77 9.68
N GLY A 562 39.66 38.79 10.11
CA GLY A 562 39.62 39.38 11.47
C GLY A 562 38.68 40.58 11.62
N LYS A 563 37.72 40.77 10.69
CA LYS A 563 36.70 41.83 10.74
C LYS A 563 35.37 41.27 11.25
N THR A 564 34.69 42.00 12.14
CA THR A 564 33.32 41.70 12.59
C THR A 564 32.33 42.11 11.50
N TRP A 565 31.67 41.14 10.87
CA TRP A 565 30.66 41.38 9.84
C TRP A 565 29.28 41.04 10.38
N THR A 566 28.25 41.73 9.90
CA THR A 566 26.87 41.27 10.14
C THR A 566 26.60 39.96 9.40
N PRO A 567 25.65 39.13 9.85
CA PRO A 567 25.27 37.89 9.16
C PRO A 567 24.89 38.09 7.68
N GLU A 568 24.33 39.25 7.33
CA GLU A 568 23.91 39.59 5.96
C GLU A 568 25.10 39.93 5.05
N GLU A 569 26.03 40.77 5.52
CA GLU A 569 27.27 41.09 4.79
C GLU A 569 28.10 39.84 4.51
N PHE A 570 28.15 38.94 5.49
CA PHE A 570 28.85 37.68 5.41
C PHE A 570 28.27 36.75 4.33
N ARG A 571 26.93 36.60 4.30
CA ARG A 571 26.25 35.81 3.26
C ARG A 571 26.44 36.42 1.87
N LYS A 572 26.43 37.75 1.76
CA LYS A 572 26.60 38.46 0.50
C LYS A 572 27.98 38.20 -0.13
N GLU A 573 29.05 38.23 0.65
CA GLU A 573 30.40 37.93 0.14
C GLU A 573 30.55 36.46 -0.22
N ALA A 574 30.08 35.54 0.64
CA ALA A 574 30.10 34.11 0.36
C ALA A 574 29.35 33.78 -0.94
N ARG A 575 28.18 34.38 -1.16
CA ARG A 575 27.40 34.25 -2.40
C ARG A 575 28.14 34.82 -3.61
N THR A 576 28.78 35.98 -3.48
CA THR A 576 29.57 36.59 -4.56
C THR A 576 30.74 35.69 -4.97
N MET A 577 31.45 35.11 -4.00
CA MET A 577 32.52 34.15 -4.24
C MET A 577 32.00 32.85 -4.87
N LEU A 578 30.87 32.33 -4.39
CA LEU A 578 30.24 31.12 -4.91
C LEU A 578 29.78 31.27 -6.36
N LEU A 579 29.16 32.40 -6.72
CA LEU A 579 28.71 32.67 -8.09
C LEU A 579 29.88 32.74 -9.07
N LYS A 580 30.99 33.41 -8.70
CA LYS A 580 32.21 33.41 -9.53
C LYS A 580 32.72 32.00 -9.77
N PHE A 581 32.69 31.14 -8.75
CA PHE A 581 33.08 29.75 -8.88
C PHE A 581 32.13 28.95 -9.78
N ARG A 582 30.81 29.06 -9.56
CA ARG A 582 29.79 28.34 -10.35
C ARG A 582 29.74 28.78 -11.81
N HIS A 583 29.95 30.05 -12.11
CA HIS A 583 30.09 30.53 -13.49
C HIS A 583 31.28 29.87 -14.21
N LYS A 584 32.45 29.83 -13.56
CA LYS A 584 33.64 29.16 -14.14
C LYS A 584 33.41 27.66 -14.36
N LEU A 585 32.77 27.00 -13.42
CA LEU A 585 32.45 25.57 -13.53
C LEU A 585 31.40 25.32 -14.63
N ALA A 586 30.37 26.17 -14.73
CA ALA A 586 29.36 26.10 -15.79
C ALA A 586 29.97 26.28 -17.18
N GLU A 587 30.92 27.22 -17.33
CA GLU A 587 31.64 27.43 -18.59
C GLU A 587 32.41 26.17 -18.99
N LYS A 588 33.17 25.56 -18.08
CA LYS A 588 33.91 24.32 -18.36
C LYS A 588 32.98 23.15 -18.70
N ILE A 589 31.84 23.03 -18.01
CA ILE A 589 30.84 22.01 -18.35
C ILE A 589 30.26 22.27 -19.75
N LYS A 590 29.97 23.52 -20.10
CA LYS A 590 29.49 23.90 -21.43
C LYS A 590 30.53 23.55 -22.51
N THR A 591 31.79 23.91 -22.33
CA THR A 591 32.88 23.64 -23.28
C THR A 591 33.05 22.15 -23.54
N VAL A 592 33.05 21.32 -22.50
CA VAL A 592 33.34 19.88 -22.64
C VAL A 592 32.11 19.09 -23.10
N PHE A 593 30.93 19.44 -22.58
CA PHE A 593 29.75 18.59 -22.75
C PHE A 593 28.68 19.16 -23.66
N LEU A 594 28.67 20.45 -24.00
CA LEU A 594 27.62 21.01 -24.87
C LEU A 594 28.20 21.48 -26.21
N ASP A 595 29.26 22.28 -26.20
CA ASP A 595 29.86 22.88 -27.40
C ASP A 595 30.24 21.88 -28.51
N PRO A 596 30.69 20.65 -28.22
CA PRO A 596 30.98 19.67 -29.27
C PRO A 596 29.74 19.14 -29.98
N TYR A 597 28.58 19.12 -29.30
CA TYR A 597 27.39 18.39 -29.74
C TYR A 597 26.26 19.28 -30.25
N PHE A 598 26.22 20.53 -29.82
CA PHE A 598 25.07 21.42 -30.02
C PHE A 598 25.42 22.73 -30.74
N ASP A 599 24.49 23.19 -31.56
CA ASP A 599 24.41 24.56 -32.04
C ASP A 599 23.46 25.36 -31.14
N TYR A 600 23.82 26.62 -30.84
CA TYR A 600 23.08 27.46 -29.90
C TYR A 600 22.21 28.50 -30.60
N ALA A 601 21.11 28.85 -29.95
CA ALA A 601 20.29 30.01 -30.29
C ALA A 601 20.22 30.99 -29.10
N GLY A 602 20.31 32.29 -29.38
CA GLY A 602 20.25 33.35 -28.37
C GLY A 602 21.57 33.59 -27.64
N GLU A 603 21.48 34.07 -26.39
CA GLU A 603 22.63 34.37 -25.53
C GLU A 603 23.29 33.09 -25.01
N THR A 604 24.62 33.08 -24.93
CA THR A 604 25.41 31.89 -24.54
C THR A 604 26.38 32.16 -23.39
N ASP A 605 26.60 33.42 -23.00
CA ASP A 605 27.44 33.76 -21.85
C ASP A 605 26.82 33.25 -20.55
N VAL A 606 27.51 32.34 -19.85
CA VAL A 606 27.06 31.71 -18.59
C VAL A 606 26.66 32.73 -17.53
N ARG A 607 27.23 33.93 -17.54
CA ARG A 607 26.90 35.00 -16.59
C ARG A 607 25.53 35.62 -16.84
N LYS A 608 25.05 35.55 -18.08
CA LYS A 608 23.77 36.12 -18.53
C LYS A 608 22.68 35.08 -18.69
N VAL A 609 23.03 33.83 -19.01
CA VAL A 609 22.06 32.72 -19.13
C VAL A 609 21.75 32.03 -17.80
N ARG A 610 22.32 32.52 -16.69
CA ARG A 610 21.98 32.06 -15.34
C ARG A 610 20.57 32.55 -14.97
N GLU A 611 19.73 31.63 -14.51
CA GLU A 611 18.44 31.99 -13.94
C GLU A 611 18.63 32.52 -12.52
N ASN A 612 18.18 33.74 -12.27
CA ASN A 612 18.26 34.36 -10.94
C ASN A 612 17.31 33.67 -9.96
N TYR A 613 17.68 33.67 -8.68
CA TYR A 613 16.71 33.48 -7.63
C TYR A 613 15.68 34.62 -7.63
N LYS A 614 14.55 34.42 -6.93
CA LYS A 614 13.47 35.39 -6.79
C LYS A 614 14.03 36.77 -6.45
N LEU A 615 13.64 37.76 -7.23
CA LEU A 615 14.02 39.14 -6.99
C LEU A 615 13.09 39.79 -5.96
N ASP A 616 13.60 40.76 -5.20
CA ASP A 616 12.81 41.62 -4.32
C ASP A 616 12.15 42.78 -5.10
N ALA A 617 11.40 43.64 -4.39
CA ALA A 617 10.73 44.80 -4.98
C ALA A 617 11.70 45.80 -5.67
N ASN A 618 12.99 45.76 -5.34
CA ASN A 618 14.04 46.59 -5.92
C ASN A 618 14.83 45.85 -7.03
N ARG A 619 14.32 44.70 -7.51
CA ARG A 619 14.97 43.83 -8.50
C ARG A 619 16.31 43.23 -8.04
N LYS A 620 16.56 43.13 -6.74
CA LYS A 620 17.76 42.49 -6.17
C LYS A 620 17.45 41.02 -5.83
N GLU A 621 18.38 40.13 -6.15
CA GLU A 621 18.26 38.70 -5.86
C GLU A 621 18.20 38.44 -4.35
N ARG A 622 17.17 37.70 -3.91
CA ARG A 622 16.95 37.30 -2.51
C ARG A 622 17.75 36.05 -2.14
N ASP A 623 18.00 35.84 -0.84
CA ASP A 623 18.70 34.64 -0.35
C ASP A 623 17.82 33.40 -0.50
N TYR A 624 18.37 32.29 -1.02
CA TYR A 624 17.60 31.06 -1.22
C TYR A 624 16.98 30.49 0.06
N ARG A 625 17.55 30.81 1.22
CA ARG A 625 17.06 30.37 2.53
C ARG A 625 15.76 31.06 2.94
N GLU A 626 15.40 32.19 2.33
CA GLU A 626 14.12 32.87 2.60
C GLU A 626 12.92 32.07 2.08
N PHE A 627 13.14 31.12 1.19
CA PHE A 627 12.10 30.31 0.52
C PHE A 627 12.43 28.80 0.50
N GLY A 628 13.66 28.44 0.84
CA GLY A 628 14.22 27.09 0.86
C GLY A 628 14.61 26.59 2.26
N ASN A 629 15.13 25.38 2.35
CA ASN A 629 15.71 24.86 3.60
C ASN A 629 17.07 25.52 3.86
N GLU A 630 17.27 26.09 5.06
CA GLU A 630 18.50 26.80 5.46
C GLU A 630 19.77 25.96 5.31
N ASN A 631 19.65 24.63 5.43
CA ASN A 631 20.74 23.66 5.36
C ASN A 631 20.91 23.02 3.96
N THR A 632 20.15 23.45 2.95
CA THR A 632 20.17 22.82 1.63
C THR A 632 20.40 23.85 0.52
N ASP A 633 21.62 23.91 0.01
CA ASP A 633 21.95 24.72 -1.16
C ASP A 633 21.29 24.15 -2.43
N PRO A 634 20.41 24.91 -3.11
CA PRO A 634 19.67 24.42 -4.27
C PRO A 634 20.54 24.30 -5.53
N GLY A 635 21.68 25.01 -5.63
CA GLY A 635 22.47 25.11 -6.86
C GLY A 635 22.02 26.24 -7.79
N ASP A 636 22.81 26.54 -8.82
CA ASP A 636 22.51 27.56 -9.83
C ASP A 636 22.20 26.93 -11.18
N ILE A 637 21.18 27.45 -11.88
CA ILE A 637 20.70 26.91 -13.17
C ILE A 637 21.19 27.80 -14.32
N PHE A 638 21.76 27.17 -15.34
CA PHE A 638 22.19 27.79 -16.59
C PHE A 638 21.37 27.21 -17.73
N ARG A 639 20.76 28.06 -18.56
CA ARG A 639 19.84 27.62 -19.61
C ARG A 639 20.37 27.96 -21.00
N PHE A 640 20.49 26.95 -21.86
CA PHE A 640 20.92 27.10 -23.24
C PHE A 640 19.82 26.64 -24.19
N PHE A 641 19.57 27.37 -25.28
CA PHE A 641 18.69 26.90 -26.35
C PHE A 641 19.53 26.25 -27.43
N VAL A 642 19.27 24.97 -27.72
CA VAL A 642 20.16 24.14 -28.55
C VAL A 642 19.45 23.32 -29.62
N ARG A 643 20.20 22.99 -30.68
CA ARG A 643 19.91 21.94 -31.67
C ARG A 643 21.11 21.00 -31.76
N VAL A 644 20.88 19.72 -32.04
CA VAL A 644 22.01 18.80 -32.26
C VAL A 644 22.67 19.16 -33.58
N LYS A 645 24.00 19.24 -33.59
CA LYS A 645 24.76 19.51 -34.82
C LYS A 645 24.44 18.43 -35.87
N PRO A 646 24.17 18.79 -37.14
CA PRO A 646 23.75 17.83 -38.16
C PRO A 646 24.69 16.63 -38.32
N GLN A 647 26.00 16.86 -38.30
CA GLN A 647 27.02 15.82 -38.39
C GLN A 647 27.03 14.86 -37.18
N ILE A 648 26.72 15.38 -35.98
CA ILE A 648 26.65 14.58 -34.76
C ILE A 648 25.38 13.72 -34.76
N LEU A 649 24.26 14.29 -35.21
CA LEU A 649 23.00 13.57 -35.34
C LEU A 649 23.10 12.47 -36.39
N ALA A 650 23.68 12.75 -37.56
CA ALA A 650 23.94 11.76 -38.60
C ALA A 650 24.82 10.61 -38.08
N ALA A 651 25.91 10.93 -37.40
CA ALA A 651 26.78 9.91 -36.78
C ALA A 651 26.02 9.05 -35.76
N PHE A 652 25.19 9.64 -34.90
CA PHE A 652 24.35 8.89 -33.95
C PHE A 652 23.37 7.97 -34.66
N VAL A 653 22.74 8.43 -35.74
CA VAL A 653 21.80 7.61 -36.51
C VAL A 653 22.51 6.41 -37.15
N GLU A 654 23.62 6.66 -37.83
CA GLU A 654 24.33 5.66 -38.64
C GLU A 654 25.13 4.66 -37.81
N THR A 655 25.69 5.09 -36.67
CA THR A 655 26.59 4.24 -35.87
C THR A 655 25.90 3.58 -34.68
N ASP A 656 24.75 4.11 -34.23
CA ASP A 656 24.07 3.63 -33.02
C ASP A 656 22.59 3.36 -33.27
N LEU A 657 21.78 4.34 -33.69
CA LEU A 657 20.32 4.22 -33.76
C LEU A 657 19.83 3.11 -34.72
N LEU A 658 20.43 3.01 -35.92
CA LEU A 658 20.06 2.00 -36.91
C LEU A 658 20.82 0.66 -36.75
N VAL A 659 21.88 0.65 -35.93
CA VAL A 659 22.77 -0.51 -35.79
C VAL A 659 22.49 -1.28 -34.50
N ALA A 660 22.41 -0.60 -33.36
CA ALA A 660 22.34 -1.23 -32.06
C ALA A 660 21.00 -1.94 -31.82
N GLU A 661 21.06 -3.16 -31.27
CA GLU A 661 19.88 -3.98 -30.98
C GLU A 661 18.90 -3.29 -30.00
N ARG A 662 19.40 -2.43 -29.12
CA ARG A 662 18.59 -1.67 -28.16
C ARG A 662 17.56 -0.72 -28.79
N TYR A 663 17.71 -0.41 -30.08
CA TYR A 663 16.81 0.47 -30.84
C TYR A 663 16.00 -0.29 -31.92
N ASN A 664 15.88 -1.62 -31.82
CA ASN A 664 15.10 -2.41 -32.77
C ASN A 664 13.65 -1.90 -32.92
N TYR A 665 13.03 -1.43 -31.84
CA TYR A 665 11.69 -0.85 -31.88
C TYR A 665 11.58 0.37 -32.82
N ILE A 666 12.62 1.21 -32.93
CA ILE A 666 12.60 2.37 -33.84
C ILE A 666 12.50 1.92 -35.30
N ARG A 667 13.13 0.79 -35.64
CA ARG A 667 13.04 0.19 -36.99
C ARG A 667 11.67 -0.41 -37.26
N GLU A 668 10.92 -0.79 -36.22
CA GLU A 668 9.52 -1.23 -36.35
C GLU A 668 8.56 -0.04 -36.57
N TYR A 669 8.79 1.10 -35.89
CA TYR A 669 8.01 2.33 -36.10
C TYR A 669 8.29 3.01 -37.44
N PHE A 670 9.50 2.86 -37.97
CA PHE A 670 9.94 3.46 -39.23
C PHE A 670 10.51 2.38 -40.18
N PRO A 671 9.69 1.44 -40.67
CA PRO A 671 10.16 0.26 -41.40
C PRO A 671 10.81 0.60 -42.75
N ASP A 672 10.43 1.73 -43.36
CA ASP A 672 10.95 2.18 -44.65
C ASP A 672 12.24 3.02 -44.53
N VAL A 673 12.70 3.29 -43.30
CA VAL A 673 13.89 4.09 -43.03
C VAL A 673 15.14 3.21 -42.95
N THR A 674 16.15 3.58 -43.73
CA THR A 674 17.44 2.92 -43.86
C THR A 674 18.58 3.95 -43.78
N ALA A 675 19.82 3.47 -43.63
CA ALA A 675 21.01 4.33 -43.66
C ALA A 675 21.16 5.15 -44.95
N LYS A 676 20.43 4.82 -46.03
CA LYS A 676 20.50 5.53 -47.32
C LYS A 676 19.44 6.63 -47.50
N ASN A 677 18.33 6.59 -46.74
CA ASN A 677 17.16 7.45 -46.97
C ASN A 677 16.58 8.08 -45.69
N TYR A 678 17.25 7.94 -44.54
CA TYR A 678 16.75 8.47 -43.26
C TYR A 678 16.62 9.99 -43.23
N HIS A 679 17.44 10.70 -44.03
CA HIS A 679 17.35 12.15 -44.17
C HIS A 679 16.03 12.63 -44.78
N ASP A 680 15.35 11.77 -45.55
CA ASP A 680 14.11 12.12 -46.26
C ASP A 680 12.86 11.98 -45.36
N ASN A 681 13.03 11.52 -44.11
CA ASN A 681 11.96 11.30 -43.16
C ASN A 681 12.05 12.25 -41.96
N ASP A 682 11.33 13.37 -42.04
CA ASP A 682 11.32 14.42 -41.01
C ASP A 682 10.90 13.91 -39.62
N LYS A 683 9.92 12.99 -39.55
CA LYS A 683 9.45 12.43 -38.28
C LYS A 683 10.52 11.56 -37.62
N PHE A 684 11.22 10.75 -38.41
CA PHE A 684 12.34 9.95 -37.94
C PHE A 684 13.49 10.84 -37.46
N MET A 685 13.85 11.87 -38.23
CA MET A 685 14.92 12.81 -37.88
C MET A 685 14.62 13.56 -36.58
N GLN A 686 13.36 13.95 -36.38
CA GLN A 686 12.93 14.55 -35.12
C GLN A 686 13.08 13.57 -33.94
N LYS A 687 12.59 12.33 -34.08
CA LYS A 687 12.70 11.29 -33.05
C LYS A 687 14.16 10.93 -32.73
N ALA A 688 15.03 10.90 -33.74
CA ALA A 688 16.46 10.67 -33.58
C ALA A 688 17.11 11.79 -32.76
N GLU A 689 16.76 13.05 -33.04
CA GLU A 689 17.26 14.21 -32.31
C GLU A 689 16.79 14.20 -30.85
N ASP A 690 15.53 13.85 -30.60
CA ASP A 690 14.97 13.71 -29.24
C ASP A 690 15.70 12.63 -28.42
N LEU A 691 15.94 11.46 -29.02
CA LEU A 691 16.67 10.36 -28.38
C LEU A 691 18.13 10.74 -28.10
N PHE A 692 18.78 11.44 -29.03
CA PHE A 692 20.15 11.93 -28.82
C PHE A 692 20.20 12.87 -27.61
N VAL A 693 19.32 13.87 -27.56
CA VAL A 693 19.26 14.85 -26.46
C VAL A 693 19.00 14.15 -25.13
N PHE A 694 18.12 13.17 -25.10
CA PHE A 694 17.83 12.36 -23.91
C PHE A 694 19.07 11.59 -23.44
N ASN A 695 19.67 10.79 -24.33
CA ASN A 695 20.84 9.96 -24.01
C ASN A 695 22.03 10.81 -23.55
N HIS A 696 22.25 11.93 -24.22
CA HIS A 696 23.31 12.86 -23.88
C HIS A 696 23.08 13.49 -22.49
N SER A 697 21.83 13.81 -22.13
CA SER A 697 21.48 14.34 -20.80
C SER A 697 21.70 13.32 -19.68
N VAL A 698 21.37 12.06 -19.94
CA VAL A 698 21.59 10.94 -19.01
C VAL A 698 23.08 10.72 -18.80
N GLN A 699 23.85 10.60 -19.90
CA GLN A 699 25.31 10.44 -19.85
C GLN A 699 25.95 11.58 -19.06
N LEU A 700 25.60 12.82 -19.37
CA LEU A 700 26.14 13.98 -18.67
C LEU A 700 25.82 13.99 -17.18
N THR A 701 24.59 13.63 -16.83
CA THR A 701 24.18 13.53 -15.42
C THR A 701 24.96 12.43 -14.72
N GLN A 702 25.11 11.25 -15.32
CA GLN A 702 25.89 10.14 -14.76
C GLN A 702 27.35 10.54 -14.53
N THR A 703 27.98 11.16 -15.53
CA THR A 703 29.36 11.66 -15.46
C THR A 703 29.54 12.67 -14.31
N LEU A 704 28.53 13.48 -14.00
CA LEU A 704 28.63 14.57 -13.00
C LEU A 704 28.01 14.25 -11.63
N TYR A 705 27.29 13.14 -11.48
CA TYR A 705 26.67 12.67 -10.22
C TYR A 705 27.37 11.48 -9.55
N GLN A 706 28.09 10.65 -10.30
CA GLN A 706 28.72 9.45 -9.76
C GLN A 706 30.11 9.76 -9.22
N TRP A 707 30.30 9.62 -7.90
CA TRP A 707 31.61 9.74 -7.28
C TRP A 707 31.80 8.70 -6.19
N ASP A 708 32.42 7.57 -6.59
CA ASP A 708 33.38 6.77 -5.80
C ASP A 708 33.99 5.60 -6.60
N ALA A 709 33.84 5.59 -7.93
CA ALA A 709 34.32 4.50 -8.79
C ALA A 709 35.76 4.72 -9.31
N LEU A 710 36.48 5.71 -8.79
CA LEU A 710 37.85 6.03 -9.20
C LEU A 710 38.88 5.17 -8.44
N GLY A 711 38.61 3.87 -8.38
CA GLY A 711 39.56 2.88 -7.85
C GLY A 711 40.65 2.54 -8.86
N ASP A 712 41.13 1.30 -8.84
CA ASP A 712 42.24 0.85 -9.70
C ASP A 712 41.97 1.04 -11.21
N ASP A 713 40.71 0.94 -11.66
CA ASP A 713 40.32 1.10 -13.07
C ASP A 713 40.55 2.52 -13.61
N TRP A 714 40.29 3.55 -12.80
CA TRP A 714 40.55 4.95 -13.17
C TRP A 714 42.06 5.23 -13.23
N ASN A 715 42.79 4.69 -12.26
CA ASN A 715 44.26 4.81 -12.21
C ASN A 715 44.92 4.11 -13.41
N ALA A 716 44.39 2.96 -13.82
CA ALA A 716 44.82 2.27 -15.03
C ALA A 716 44.48 3.08 -16.30
N PHE A 717 43.26 3.60 -16.41
CA PHE A 717 42.85 4.43 -17.53
C PHE A 717 43.74 5.67 -17.72
N LEU A 718 44.07 6.38 -16.65
CA LEU A 718 44.93 7.57 -16.74
C LEU A 718 46.39 7.23 -17.09
N LYS A 719 46.88 6.04 -16.72
CA LYS A 719 48.21 5.56 -17.14
C LYS A 719 48.28 5.21 -18.63
N ASP A 720 47.19 4.66 -19.16
CA ASP A 720 47.05 4.22 -20.55
C ASP A 720 46.80 5.36 -21.54
N ASN A 721 46.34 6.54 -21.08
CA ASN A 721 46.07 7.70 -21.94
C ASN A 721 47.07 8.83 -21.62
N GLU A 722 48.10 8.98 -22.46
CA GLU A 722 49.18 9.95 -22.23
C GLU A 722 48.68 11.40 -22.13
N ASP A 723 47.59 11.72 -22.84
CA ASP A 723 46.93 13.05 -22.85
C ASP A 723 46.40 13.48 -21.47
N PHE A 724 46.21 12.55 -20.53
CA PHE A 724 45.65 12.83 -19.19
C PHE A 724 46.61 12.51 -18.03
N ARG A 725 47.85 12.08 -18.31
CA ARG A 725 48.84 11.71 -17.28
C ARG A 725 49.17 12.83 -16.30
N ASP A 726 49.21 14.07 -16.78
CA ASP A 726 49.58 15.25 -15.98
C ASP A 726 48.54 15.61 -14.91
N ILE A 727 47.28 15.18 -15.08
CA ILE A 727 46.18 15.38 -14.12
C ILE A 727 46.32 14.38 -12.95
N PHE A 728 46.67 13.13 -13.29
CA PHE A 728 46.75 12.02 -12.34
C PHE A 728 47.78 12.30 -11.24
N GLY A 729 48.99 12.74 -11.62
CA GLY A 729 50.09 12.97 -10.67
C GLY A 729 49.91 14.19 -9.75
N VAL A 730 48.95 15.08 -10.03
CA VAL A 730 48.76 16.34 -9.30
C VAL A 730 47.50 16.34 -8.42
N LEU A 731 46.55 15.44 -8.66
CA LEU A 731 45.24 15.44 -8.00
C LEU A 731 44.98 14.17 -7.16
N THR A 732 46.02 13.39 -6.84
CA THR A 732 45.88 12.16 -6.02
C THR A 732 45.26 12.43 -4.64
N ASP A 733 45.46 13.63 -4.08
CA ASP A 733 44.99 14.02 -2.75
C ASP A 733 44.20 15.34 -2.72
N ASP A 734 44.01 15.99 -3.88
CA ASP A 734 43.47 17.35 -3.98
C ASP A 734 42.18 17.40 -4.83
N ASP A 735 41.20 18.19 -4.37
CA ASP A 735 39.93 18.37 -5.09
C ASP A 735 40.13 19.10 -6.45
N PRO A 736 39.78 18.47 -7.60
CA PRO A 736 39.91 19.10 -8.92
C PRO A 736 38.99 20.32 -9.08
N PHE A 737 37.91 20.38 -8.31
CA PHE A 737 36.97 21.50 -8.28
C PHE A 737 37.24 22.44 -7.10
N SER A 738 38.45 22.41 -6.52
CA SER A 738 38.88 23.47 -5.59
C SER A 738 39.05 24.79 -6.34
N LYS A 739 39.00 25.92 -5.63
CA LYS A 739 39.17 27.25 -6.25
C LYS A 739 40.50 27.38 -7.02
N LYS A 740 41.56 26.71 -6.56
CA LYS A 740 42.90 26.74 -7.15
C LYS A 740 43.00 25.82 -8.38
N ASN A 741 42.38 24.65 -8.32
CA ASN A 741 42.55 23.60 -9.33
C ASN A 741 41.55 23.71 -10.47
N LEU A 742 40.37 24.31 -10.24
CA LEU A 742 39.35 24.48 -11.27
C LEU A 742 39.91 25.20 -12.51
N ASP A 743 40.66 26.28 -12.29
CA ASP A 743 41.22 27.09 -13.39
C ASP A 743 42.24 26.29 -14.22
N LYS A 744 43.12 25.52 -13.57
CA LYS A 744 44.24 24.83 -14.22
C LYS A 744 43.88 23.45 -14.79
N TYR A 745 43.06 22.68 -14.09
CA TYR A 745 42.81 21.26 -14.41
C TYR A 745 41.33 20.94 -14.63
N GLY A 746 40.41 21.86 -14.34
CA GLY A 746 38.98 21.55 -14.34
C GLY A 746 38.43 21.10 -15.68
N GLU A 747 38.96 21.59 -16.80
CA GLU A 747 38.51 21.21 -18.15
C GLU A 747 39.05 19.84 -18.54
N THR A 748 40.37 19.67 -18.46
CA THR A 748 41.06 18.41 -18.75
C THR A 748 40.56 17.27 -17.86
N TYR A 749 40.18 17.56 -16.61
CA TYR A 749 39.56 16.59 -15.72
C TYR A 749 38.18 16.15 -16.21
N LEU A 750 37.33 17.09 -16.66
CA LEU A 750 36.01 16.78 -17.20
C LEU A 750 36.11 16.00 -18.53
N GLU A 751 37.11 16.30 -19.36
CA GLU A 751 37.42 15.55 -20.59
C GLU A 751 37.84 14.12 -20.28
N ALA A 752 38.78 13.93 -19.35
CA ALA A 752 39.22 12.62 -18.89
C ALA A 752 38.04 11.80 -18.32
N LEU A 753 37.15 12.46 -17.56
CA LEU A 753 35.97 11.84 -16.97
C LEU A 753 34.95 11.41 -18.02
N LEU A 754 34.69 12.26 -19.02
CA LEU A 754 33.82 11.91 -20.15
C LEU A 754 34.40 10.73 -20.96
N ALA A 755 35.72 10.75 -21.24
CA ALA A 755 36.40 9.69 -21.97
C ALA A 755 36.37 8.36 -21.20
N PHE A 756 36.57 8.40 -19.89
CA PHE A 756 36.47 7.23 -19.03
C PHE A 756 35.07 6.64 -19.00
N VAL A 757 34.01 7.45 -18.82
CA VAL A 757 32.63 6.96 -18.81
C VAL A 757 32.22 6.39 -20.17
N LYS A 758 32.76 6.93 -21.28
CA LYS A 758 32.56 6.35 -22.61
C LYS A 758 33.24 4.99 -22.78
N ARG A 759 34.45 4.80 -22.23
CA ARG A 759 35.22 3.54 -22.32
C ARG A 759 34.74 2.48 -21.33
N TYR A 760 34.37 2.92 -20.12
CA TYR A 760 33.91 2.10 -19.01
C TYR A 760 32.54 2.60 -18.54
N PRO A 761 31.49 2.40 -19.36
CA PRO A 761 30.14 2.77 -18.96
C PRO A 761 29.82 2.07 -17.63
N PRO A 762 29.34 2.80 -16.61
CA PRO A 762 29.16 2.25 -15.28
C PRO A 762 28.22 1.04 -15.32
N MET A 763 28.69 -0.14 -14.89
CA MET A 763 27.81 -1.29 -14.71
C MET A 763 26.81 -0.96 -13.59
N LEU A 764 25.52 -1.12 -13.90
CA LEU A 764 24.38 -0.83 -13.02
C LEU A 764 24.27 -1.85 -11.87
N HIS A 765 25.27 -1.92 -11.00
CA HIS A 765 25.27 -2.77 -9.81
C HIS A 765 25.07 -1.96 -8.53
N LYS A 766 24.08 -2.36 -7.74
CA LYS A 766 23.70 -1.74 -6.46
C LYS A 766 24.83 -1.68 -5.43
N GLU A 767 25.84 -2.55 -5.58
CA GLU A 767 26.99 -2.67 -4.68
C GLU A 767 28.06 -1.58 -4.90
N LYS A 768 28.06 -0.88 -6.04
CA LYS A 768 28.91 0.31 -6.29
C LYS A 768 28.24 1.64 -5.90
N PHE A 769 27.03 1.61 -5.34
CA PHE A 769 26.36 2.81 -4.79
C PHE A 769 26.84 3.05 -3.36
N MET A 770 28.00 3.70 -3.22
CA MET A 770 28.46 4.26 -1.94
C MET A 770 27.55 5.41 -1.46
N PRO A 771 27.56 5.76 -0.16
CA PRO A 771 26.92 6.97 0.36
C PRO A 771 27.31 8.19 -0.50
N ARG A 772 26.32 9.00 -0.87
CA ARG A 772 26.47 10.12 -1.83
C ARG A 772 27.43 11.19 -1.31
N ILE A 773 28.70 11.14 -1.71
CA ILE A 773 29.72 12.06 -1.17
C ILE A 773 29.80 13.39 -1.95
N ARG A 774 29.40 13.49 -3.23
CA ARG A 774 29.42 14.80 -3.92
C ARG A 774 28.56 14.93 -5.19
N LYS A 775 28.01 16.11 -5.46
CA LYS A 775 27.23 16.43 -6.67
C LYS A 775 27.83 17.65 -7.37
N ILE A 776 28.35 17.47 -8.58
CA ILE A 776 29.01 18.55 -9.33
C ILE A 776 27.96 19.35 -10.11
N ALA A 777 27.23 18.70 -11.01
CA ALA A 777 26.07 19.27 -11.68
C ALA A 777 25.11 18.15 -12.14
N THR A 778 23.85 18.50 -12.42
CA THR A 778 22.93 17.63 -13.18
C THR A 778 22.48 18.38 -14.40
N VAL A 779 22.08 17.63 -15.43
CA VAL A 779 21.41 18.21 -16.56
C VAL A 779 19.95 17.87 -16.58
N MET A 780 19.16 18.89 -16.86
CA MET A 780 17.74 18.84 -17.11
C MET A 780 17.54 19.33 -18.55
N SER A 781 17.60 18.41 -19.51
CA SER A 781 17.15 18.77 -20.84
C SER A 781 15.63 18.76 -20.86
N CYS A 782 15.06 19.79 -21.49
CA CYS A 782 13.64 19.92 -21.64
C CYS A 782 13.30 19.93 -23.12
N GLY A 783 12.29 19.12 -23.50
CA GLY A 783 11.84 18.99 -24.88
C GLY A 783 11.39 20.35 -25.43
N LYS A 784 11.20 20.45 -26.75
CA LYS A 784 10.80 21.70 -27.44
C LYS A 784 9.58 22.42 -26.81
N ASN A 785 8.76 21.71 -26.02
CA ASN A 785 7.47 22.19 -25.50
C ASN A 785 7.22 21.99 -23.98
N PHE A 786 8.23 21.73 -23.13
CA PHE A 786 7.96 21.50 -21.69
C PHE A 786 9.18 21.76 -20.79
N GLY A 787 9.00 22.23 -19.55
CA GLY A 787 10.08 22.46 -18.57
C GLY A 787 9.73 21.97 -17.16
N VAL A 788 10.74 21.55 -16.37
CA VAL A 788 10.53 20.99 -15.00
C VAL A 788 11.55 21.54 -14.03
N TRP A 789 11.13 21.63 -12.76
CA TRP A 789 11.92 22.20 -11.67
C TRP A 789 11.83 21.33 -10.42
N LYS A 790 12.93 21.28 -9.63
CA LYS A 790 12.97 20.63 -8.32
C LYS A 790 13.64 21.55 -7.30
N THR A 791 13.00 21.74 -6.15
CA THR A 791 13.50 22.63 -5.09
C THR A 791 13.36 21.96 -3.72
N ALA A 792 14.10 22.43 -2.72
CA ALA A 792 13.97 22.01 -1.33
C ALA A 792 13.44 23.19 -0.52
N GLY A 793 12.16 23.19 -0.17
CA GLY A 793 11.51 24.32 0.47
C GLY A 793 10.02 24.37 0.16
N ARG A 794 9.30 25.32 0.78
CA ARG A 794 7.88 25.57 0.51
C ARG A 794 7.67 26.37 -0.79
N GLU A 795 8.71 27.04 -1.28
CA GLU A 795 8.65 27.88 -2.49
C GLU A 795 9.79 27.56 -3.47
N ILE A 796 9.60 27.91 -4.75
CA ILE A 796 10.67 27.83 -5.75
C ILE A 796 11.64 28.99 -5.54
N PRO A 797 12.96 28.74 -5.47
CA PRO A 797 13.93 29.79 -5.29
C PRO A 797 14.16 30.66 -6.52
N TRP A 798 13.83 30.22 -7.73
CA TRP A 798 14.04 30.91 -9.01
C TRP A 798 12.83 31.71 -9.50
N GLU A 799 13.07 32.73 -10.33
CA GLU A 799 12.01 33.37 -11.12
C GLU A 799 11.44 32.38 -12.15
N THR A 800 10.16 32.05 -12.02
CA THR A 800 9.46 31.23 -13.01
C THR A 800 9.08 32.09 -14.21
N PRO A 801 9.35 31.66 -15.46
CA PRO A 801 8.93 32.43 -16.64
C PRO A 801 7.41 32.61 -16.69
N ALA A 802 6.97 33.68 -17.36
CA ALA A 802 5.55 33.94 -17.59
C ALA A 802 4.96 32.82 -18.47
N ALA A 803 4.21 31.93 -17.83
CA ALA A 803 3.52 30.82 -18.48
C ALA A 803 2.06 30.81 -18.01
N PRO A 804 1.09 30.56 -18.89
CA PRO A 804 -0.31 30.32 -18.55
C PRO A 804 -0.53 29.32 -17.41
N ASN A 805 0.39 28.38 -17.16
CA ASN A 805 0.42 27.53 -15.96
C ASN A 805 1.84 27.00 -15.68
N ASN A 806 2.30 27.13 -14.43
CA ASN A 806 3.57 26.57 -13.94
C ASN A 806 3.32 25.27 -13.15
N ILE A 807 4.04 24.18 -13.48
CA ILE A 807 3.97 22.92 -12.73
C ILE A 807 5.11 22.88 -11.70
N ILE A 808 4.74 22.84 -10.42
CA ILE A 808 5.67 22.91 -9.29
C ILE A 808 5.43 21.72 -8.37
N HIS A 809 6.45 20.89 -8.15
CA HIS A 809 6.41 19.86 -7.11
C HIS A 809 7.12 20.36 -5.86
N VAL A 810 6.33 20.77 -4.86
CA VAL A 810 6.82 21.16 -3.53
C VAL A 810 6.93 19.92 -2.66
N ARG A 811 8.14 19.56 -2.22
CA ARG A 811 8.29 18.58 -1.14
C ARG A 811 8.19 19.33 0.18
N LEU A 812 7.05 19.22 0.87
CA LEU A 812 7.00 19.53 2.29
C LEU A 812 8.02 18.64 3.00
N ALA A 813 8.77 19.23 3.93
CA ALA A 813 9.80 18.54 4.70
C ALA A 813 9.31 17.13 5.09
N THR A 814 10.15 16.13 4.84
CA THR A 814 10.00 14.79 5.42
C THR A 814 10.01 14.90 6.93
N GLY A 815 8.84 15.20 7.46
CA GLY A 815 8.52 15.35 8.87
C GLY A 815 7.10 14.85 9.18
N SER A 816 6.35 14.36 8.20
CA SER A 816 5.13 13.59 8.45
C SER A 816 4.99 12.44 7.44
N VAL A 817 4.65 11.26 7.97
CA VAL A 817 4.63 9.94 7.29
C VAL A 817 3.28 9.70 6.59
N VAL A 818 2.48 10.74 6.36
CA VAL A 818 1.01 10.61 6.23
C VAL A 818 0.49 10.50 4.79
N GLU A 819 1.26 10.80 3.74
CA GLU A 819 0.66 11.04 2.39
C GLU A 819 1.04 10.04 1.28
N GLN A 820 1.44 8.80 1.60
CA GLN A 820 1.83 7.80 0.58
C GLN A 820 0.80 6.69 0.26
N MET A 821 -0.49 6.77 0.68
CA MET A 821 -1.39 5.58 0.62
C MET A 821 -2.83 5.77 0.08
N ASN A 822 -2.94 6.27 -1.15
CA ASN A 822 -4.18 6.34 -1.93
C ASN A 822 -4.26 5.32 -3.10
N ALA A 823 -4.27 4.01 -2.83
CA ALA A 823 -4.66 3.03 -3.86
C ALA A 823 -6.18 3.10 -4.22
N HIS A 824 -6.53 3.61 -5.41
CA HIS A 824 -7.83 3.36 -6.08
C HIS A 824 -7.77 2.11 -6.97
N PRO A 825 -8.92 1.47 -7.29
CA PRO A 825 -8.98 0.18 -7.98
C PRO A 825 -8.81 0.35 -9.49
N PHE A 826 -8.22 -0.64 -10.20
CA PHE A 826 -8.37 -0.72 -11.65
C PHE A 826 -8.72 -2.14 -12.09
N ALA A 827 -9.96 -2.25 -12.57
CA ALA A 827 -10.40 -3.26 -13.51
C ALA A 827 -10.39 -2.61 -14.90
N LYS A 828 -9.76 -3.30 -15.86
CA LYS A 828 -9.59 -2.96 -17.28
C LYS A 828 -8.58 -1.85 -17.63
N LEU A 829 -7.89 -2.12 -18.75
CA LEU A 829 -6.65 -1.54 -19.27
C LEU A 829 -6.76 -0.04 -19.61
N HIS A 830 -5.61 0.57 -19.98
CA HIS A 830 -5.38 1.79 -20.78
C HIS A 830 -4.82 3.06 -20.10
N THR A 831 -4.80 3.24 -18.77
CA THR A 831 -4.30 4.53 -18.24
C THR A 831 -3.75 4.41 -16.82
N ALA A 832 -2.45 4.68 -16.63
CA ALA A 832 -1.84 4.75 -15.30
C ALA A 832 -0.86 5.93 -15.21
N LEU A 833 -1.17 6.94 -14.41
CA LEU A 833 -0.29 8.04 -13.99
C LEU A 833 0.04 7.86 -12.49
N THR A 834 1.32 7.97 -12.12
CA THR A 834 1.88 7.45 -10.83
C THR A 834 2.36 8.54 -9.86
N HIS A 835 2.11 8.31 -8.56
CA HIS A 835 2.68 9.02 -7.40
C HIS A 835 3.84 8.22 -6.77
N ASN A 836 4.78 8.94 -6.12
CA ASN A 836 6.08 8.51 -5.54
C ASN A 836 6.00 7.52 -4.36
N GLY A 837 5.39 6.36 -4.56
CA GLY A 837 5.47 5.28 -3.57
C GLY A 837 4.56 4.09 -3.80
N GLU A 838 3.69 4.11 -4.82
CA GLU A 838 2.55 3.19 -4.83
C GLU A 838 2.62 2.00 -5.77
N THR A 839 3.57 1.89 -6.70
CA THR A 839 3.70 0.64 -7.48
C THR A 839 5.11 0.40 -8.02
N THR A 840 5.47 -0.88 -8.06
CA THR A 840 6.67 -1.52 -8.62
C THR A 840 7.98 -1.31 -7.86
N ASN A 841 8.46 -2.41 -7.26
CA ASN A 841 9.89 -2.67 -7.13
C ASN A 841 10.58 -2.21 -8.43
N TYR A 842 11.64 -1.40 -8.32
CA TYR A 842 12.51 -1.00 -9.44
C TYR A 842 12.75 -2.16 -10.41
N GLU A 843 12.92 -3.38 -9.88
CA GLU A 843 13.18 -4.59 -10.66
C GLU A 843 12.00 -5.04 -11.53
N THR A 844 10.77 -4.78 -11.14
CA THR A 844 9.58 -5.15 -11.91
C THR A 844 9.31 -4.16 -13.04
N LEU A 845 9.65 -2.88 -12.85
CA LEU A 845 9.63 -1.89 -13.93
C LEU A 845 10.79 -2.16 -14.90
N LYS A 846 11.99 -2.39 -14.37
CA LYS A 846 13.17 -2.83 -15.13
C LYS A 846 12.88 -4.05 -15.98
N GLN A 847 12.31 -5.12 -15.40
CA GLN A 847 11.93 -6.33 -16.16
C GLN A 847 10.93 -6.04 -17.27
N ARG A 848 10.03 -5.07 -17.09
CA ARG A 848 9.06 -4.67 -18.12
C ARG A 848 9.67 -3.80 -19.21
N VAL A 849 10.66 -2.98 -18.88
CA VAL A 849 11.41 -2.14 -19.82
C VAL A 849 12.41 -2.99 -20.62
N GLU A 850 13.06 -3.96 -19.95
CA GLU A 850 13.91 -4.98 -20.58
C GLU A 850 13.11 -5.87 -21.55
N GLN A 851 11.83 -6.14 -21.26
CA GLN A 851 10.93 -6.83 -22.20
C GLN A 851 10.69 -6.06 -23.51
N PHE A 852 10.92 -4.74 -23.54
CA PHE A 852 10.88 -3.90 -24.74
C PHE A 852 12.26 -3.66 -25.36
N GLY A 853 13.31 -4.36 -24.90
CA GLY A 853 14.68 -4.19 -25.41
C GLY A 853 15.35 -2.88 -24.99
N LEU A 854 14.70 -2.09 -24.12
CA LEU A 854 15.22 -0.84 -23.61
C LEU A 854 16.10 -1.09 -22.37
N PRO A 855 17.32 -0.55 -22.29
CA PRO A 855 18.10 -0.62 -21.06
C PRO A 855 17.40 0.25 -20.00
N PRO A 856 17.19 -0.25 -18.78
CA PRO A 856 16.58 0.51 -17.69
C PRO A 856 17.58 1.57 -17.20
N LEU A 857 17.66 2.70 -17.89
CA LEU A 857 18.54 3.82 -17.52
C LEU A 857 18.07 4.54 -16.24
N ALA A 858 16.95 4.14 -15.65
CA ALA A 858 16.31 4.86 -14.57
C ALA A 858 16.87 4.57 -13.16
N SER A 859 18.07 5.07 -12.88
CA SER A 859 18.72 5.05 -11.57
C SER A 859 18.04 5.87 -10.46
N THR A 860 17.06 6.71 -10.81
CA THR A 860 16.33 7.61 -9.90
C THR A 860 14.84 7.67 -10.22
N ASP A 861 14.01 8.03 -9.22
CA ASP A 861 12.57 8.31 -9.37
C ASP A 861 12.24 9.25 -10.54
N THR A 862 13.19 10.13 -10.86
CA THR A 862 13.17 11.07 -11.99
C THR A 862 13.09 10.37 -13.34
N GLU A 863 13.96 9.39 -13.55
CA GLU A 863 14.11 8.74 -14.84
C GLU A 863 12.98 7.72 -15.08
N VAL A 864 12.40 7.16 -14.01
CA VAL A 864 11.23 6.28 -14.06
C VAL A 864 10.00 7.01 -14.59
N ALA A 865 9.75 8.23 -14.12
CA ALA A 865 8.62 9.03 -14.58
C ALA A 865 8.82 9.53 -16.02
N SER A 866 10.03 9.97 -16.39
CA SER A 866 10.36 10.39 -17.77
C SER A 866 10.18 9.24 -18.78
N LEU A 867 10.65 8.03 -18.46
CA LEU A 867 10.51 6.85 -19.31
C LEU A 867 9.03 6.47 -19.54
N LYS A 868 8.19 6.67 -18.53
CA LYS A 868 6.77 6.35 -18.60
C LYS A 868 5.97 7.33 -19.47
N PHE A 869 6.29 8.62 -19.42
CA PHE A 869 5.70 9.61 -20.33
C PHE A 869 6.17 9.43 -21.78
N HIS A 870 7.42 8.99 -21.98
CA HIS A 870 7.91 8.59 -23.30
C HIS A 870 7.11 7.42 -23.88
N LEU A 871 6.88 6.36 -23.10
CA LEU A 871 6.08 5.21 -23.52
C LEU A 871 4.61 5.58 -23.80
N LEU A 872 4.02 6.50 -23.03
CA LEU A 872 2.67 7.03 -23.27
C LEU A 872 2.58 7.90 -24.54
N ALA A 873 3.63 8.68 -24.83
CA ALA A 873 3.69 9.47 -26.05
C ALA A 873 3.86 8.59 -27.31
N ASP A 874 4.56 7.46 -27.18
CA ASP A 874 4.76 6.49 -28.27
C ASP A 874 3.55 5.55 -28.45
N GLU A 875 2.84 5.14 -27.39
CA GLU A 875 1.66 4.24 -27.50
C GLU A 875 0.38 4.94 -28.05
N LEU A 876 0.30 6.27 -28.05
CA LEU A 876 -0.90 7.03 -28.41
C LEU A 876 -0.91 7.56 -29.85
N GLU A 877 -0.35 6.83 -30.83
CA GLU A 877 -0.66 7.05 -32.25
C GLU A 877 -2.16 6.75 -32.56
N TYR A 878 -3.08 7.53 -31.99
CA TYR A 878 -4.51 7.38 -32.20
C TYR A 878 -4.96 8.23 -33.40
N PRO A 879 -5.76 7.68 -34.34
CA PRO A 879 -6.22 8.41 -35.51
C PRO A 879 -7.23 9.49 -35.11
N ASP A 880 -7.03 10.69 -35.68
CA ASP A 880 -7.85 11.92 -35.69
C ASP A 880 -8.94 12.13 -34.63
#